data_AF-A0A3N1B2C7-F1
#
_entry.id   AF-A0A3N1B2C7-F1
#
_cell.length_a   1.000
_cell.length_b   1.000
_cell.length_c   1.000
_cell.angle_alpha   90.00
_cell.angle_beta   90.00
_cell.angle_gamma   90.00
#
_symmetry.space_group_name_H-M   'P 1'
#
loop_
_entity.id
_entity.type
_entity.pdbx_description
1 polymer ?
#
loop_
_entity_poly.entity_id
_entity_poly.type
_entity_poly.pdbx_seq_one_letter_code
_entity_poly.pdbx_strand_id
1 'polypeptide(L)'
;MLTRTGLATLPLPDGIEFVAPENFVERRSAVAQLGSGHPGLVTVGVAIGDDGFQLPTYDFDDAPVQAGYGGQDLAAALSQIQLYGGDLRMWLRWPDDPAQHHRVETELATLAETTGATVWVPAAGGEAVLLPGCRDLGARDRFGNVTRWQEYRPPDTRGQPRFTTDLDGRLAPTAGPTAGTIGAVTMVSTRRRSPTALRSRYAGLTAEAGRALVDLSLLDDGRLALWYGDGSRLAVAGGVLRALLTSLAWAGEDLLLLTPVPPDAADGLSAHLAAVESVLRVEFWSLPPGASVVVRDGRVRAVDEQRRPAAWLRTGRPGPAPEGSRWYSDDGYLLPVRCGTGRPTVPAPLPQPALVPPPAPAVAAPRPRRVLPEPNRYRVAASSRRAGVGHGVRWVPDRPPTNAEPVRLWVSCPVPPGRALVEGIPTANLFLVGDVDGARVARANPGSYLLCLGADAGSAIALSQVRKIPDEVRLRLRDASDGDGGDGGDGGSSGSSGSDTTGRFLLPAAWLDRVRLLAGYQVDDDGRPHGHVQLPGVPVPLNYTGAGHGVDGLPDEVVRWPAGRRAGHAWVVLPQTPAAPDGDVLHASRQRPAVRAGHRLVRVRLDAGTAIDVPASAAALAGLVSVRSRLSDLLLGGAELVLPSASYDHARVDQVWYAVGDQWQHRARRVGLPLSALFESDPLVESDPLR
;
A
#
# COMPACT_ATOMS: atom_id res chain seq x y z
N MET A 1 9.68 -28.86 26.73
CA MET A 1 9.58 -27.41 26.43
C MET A 1 10.86 -27.02 25.71
N LEU A 2 10.77 -26.47 24.51
CA LEU A 2 11.93 -25.97 23.77
C LEU A 2 12.21 -24.54 24.27
N THR A 3 13.33 -24.34 24.96
CA THR A 3 13.82 -23.00 25.32
C THR A 3 14.17 -22.25 24.04
N ARG A 4 13.35 -21.28 23.67
CA ARG A 4 13.64 -20.36 22.57
C ARG A 4 14.54 -19.26 23.12
N THR A 5 15.84 -19.36 22.87
CA THR A 5 16.76 -18.24 23.02
C THR A 5 16.61 -17.31 21.82
N GLY A 6 16.43 -16.02 22.06
CA GLY A 6 16.26 -15.03 20.99
C GLY A 6 16.00 -13.63 21.53
N LEU A 7 16.16 -12.63 20.68
CA LEU A 7 15.89 -11.23 21.02
C LEU A 7 14.39 -11.04 21.28
N ALA A 8 14.06 -10.36 22.37
CA ALA A 8 12.70 -9.98 22.73
C ALA A 8 12.26 -8.80 21.86
N THR A 9 11.37 -9.08 20.91
CA THR A 9 10.95 -8.11 19.90
C THR A 9 9.43 -8.07 19.73
N LEU A 10 8.92 -6.89 19.36
CA LEU A 10 7.56 -6.69 18.89
C LEU A 10 7.59 -6.27 17.41
N PRO A 11 6.72 -6.84 16.56
CA PRO A 11 6.61 -6.40 15.18
C PRO A 11 5.97 -5.01 15.13
N LEU A 12 6.56 -4.12 14.33
CA LEU A 12 5.94 -2.84 13.94
C LEU A 12 5.36 -2.97 12.52
N PRO A 13 4.44 -2.09 12.09
CA PRO A 13 3.93 -2.11 10.72
C PRO A 13 5.02 -2.13 9.64
N ASP A 14 6.10 -1.36 9.85
CA ASP A 14 7.20 -1.19 8.89
C ASP A 14 8.57 -1.49 9.53
N GLY A 15 8.64 -2.32 10.59
CA GLY A 15 9.91 -2.60 11.26
C GLY A 15 9.79 -3.40 12.55
N ILE A 16 10.62 -3.06 13.53
CA ILE A 16 10.78 -3.87 14.75
C ILE A 16 11.03 -3.01 15.99
N GLU A 17 10.55 -3.47 17.13
CA GLU A 17 10.76 -2.85 18.43
C GLU A 17 11.44 -3.86 19.35
N PHE A 18 12.57 -3.50 19.97
CA PHE A 18 13.25 -4.28 20.98
C PHE A 18 12.71 -3.93 22.36
N VAL A 19 12.19 -4.93 23.09
CA VAL A 19 11.38 -4.68 24.28
C VAL A 19 11.88 -5.45 25.48
N ALA A 20 12.20 -4.71 26.55
CA ALA A 20 12.56 -5.29 27.83
C ALA A 20 11.31 -5.86 28.54
N PRO A 21 11.42 -6.99 29.26
CA PRO A 21 10.28 -7.62 29.94
C PRO A 21 9.48 -6.67 30.84
N GLU A 22 10.16 -5.76 31.54
CA GLU A 22 9.58 -4.79 32.47
C GLU A 22 8.61 -3.80 31.78
N ASN A 23 8.86 -3.45 30.52
CA ASN A 23 8.10 -2.44 29.78
C ASN A 23 7.21 -3.06 28.70
N PHE A 24 7.09 -4.38 28.67
CA PHE A 24 6.45 -5.10 27.57
C PHE A 24 4.99 -4.71 27.35
N VAL A 25 4.21 -4.57 28.42
CA VAL A 25 2.78 -4.23 28.34
C VAL A 25 2.57 -2.84 27.77
N GLU A 26 3.35 -1.87 28.24
CA GLU A 26 3.29 -0.48 27.80
C GLU A 26 3.73 -0.36 26.32
N ARG A 27 4.89 -0.92 25.97
CA ARG A 27 5.38 -0.90 24.58
C ARG A 27 4.43 -1.61 23.64
N ARG A 28 3.87 -2.76 24.03
CA ARG A 28 2.86 -3.47 23.21
C ARG A 28 1.62 -2.62 22.96
N SER A 29 1.14 -1.88 23.95
CA SER A 29 0.02 -0.95 23.79
C SER A 29 0.37 0.18 22.82
N ALA A 30 1.56 0.77 22.96
CA ALA A 30 2.03 1.84 22.08
C ALA A 30 2.23 1.37 20.63
N VAL A 31 2.81 0.19 20.44
CA VAL A 31 3.00 -0.46 19.13
C VAL A 31 1.65 -0.72 18.44
N ALA A 32 0.65 -1.19 19.18
CA ALA A 32 -0.69 -1.42 18.64
C ALA A 32 -1.40 -0.12 18.18
N GLN A 33 -0.98 1.03 18.71
CA GLN A 33 -1.49 2.34 18.30
C GLN A 33 -0.68 2.97 17.17
N LEU A 34 0.52 2.47 16.86
CA LEU A 34 1.33 2.94 15.75
C LEU A 34 0.72 2.43 14.44
N GLY A 35 0.39 3.34 13.54
CA GLY A 35 -0.08 3.01 12.20
C GLY A 35 1.09 2.83 11.24
N SER A 36 0.78 2.38 10.02
CA SER A 36 1.77 2.39 8.93
C SER A 36 2.28 3.82 8.68
N GLY A 37 3.60 3.93 8.55
CA GLY A 37 4.30 5.17 8.26
C GLY A 37 4.53 5.34 6.76
N HIS A 38 5.61 6.02 6.42
CA HIS A 38 6.06 6.10 5.04
C HIS A 38 6.64 4.75 4.57
N PRO A 39 6.24 4.18 3.41
CA PRO A 39 6.67 2.83 2.99
C PRO A 39 8.18 2.71 2.72
N GLY A 40 8.86 3.83 2.53
CA GLY A 40 10.32 3.91 2.39
C GLY A 40 11.08 4.21 3.69
N LEU A 41 10.42 4.16 4.86
CA LEU A 41 10.99 4.49 6.16
C LEU A 41 10.77 3.33 7.14
N VAL A 42 11.84 2.63 7.51
CA VAL A 42 11.76 1.54 8.50
C VAL A 42 11.76 2.15 9.89
N THR A 43 10.88 1.69 10.79
CA THR A 43 10.92 2.12 12.20
C THR A 43 11.62 1.07 13.06
N VAL A 44 12.61 1.49 13.84
CA VAL A 44 13.28 0.65 14.84
C VAL A 44 13.13 1.29 16.20
N GLY A 45 12.45 0.61 17.12
CA GLY A 45 12.37 1.07 18.50
C GLY A 45 13.33 0.33 19.41
N VAL A 46 14.02 1.10 20.25
CA VAL A 46 15.06 0.58 21.13
C VAL A 46 15.22 1.52 22.32
N ALA A 47 15.44 0.94 23.50
CA ALA A 47 15.81 1.70 24.68
C ALA A 47 17.31 1.95 24.73
N ILE A 48 17.72 3.07 25.33
CA ILE A 48 19.12 3.40 25.58
C ILE A 48 19.37 3.24 27.09
N GLY A 49 20.33 2.40 27.44
CA GLY A 49 20.87 2.29 28.80
C GLY A 49 22.24 2.96 28.92
N ASP A 50 22.84 2.90 30.11
CA ASP A 50 24.15 3.49 30.40
C ASP A 50 25.26 3.00 29.45
N ASP A 51 25.12 1.76 28.97
CA ASP A 51 26.08 1.09 28.10
C ASP A 51 25.76 1.07 26.60
N GLY A 52 24.69 1.75 26.16
CA GLY A 52 24.31 1.83 24.74
C GLY A 52 22.91 1.30 24.47
N PHE A 53 22.70 0.69 23.31
CA PHE A 53 21.39 0.16 22.92
C PHE A 53 21.04 -1.09 23.74
N GLN A 54 19.80 -1.19 24.21
CA GLN A 54 19.32 -2.37 24.93
C GLN A 54 18.68 -3.37 23.96
N LEU A 55 19.31 -4.54 23.80
CA LEU A 55 18.81 -5.66 23.01
C LEU A 55 18.47 -6.85 23.92
N PRO A 56 17.33 -6.81 24.63
CA PRO A 56 16.98 -7.84 25.60
C PRO A 56 16.80 -9.20 24.93
N THR A 57 17.31 -10.25 25.57
CA THR A 57 17.12 -11.64 25.16
C THR A 57 16.11 -12.33 26.07
N TYR A 58 15.29 -13.22 25.52
CA TYR A 58 14.54 -14.18 26.32
C TYR A 58 15.50 -15.27 26.80
N ASP A 59 15.94 -15.15 28.05
CA ASP A 59 16.44 -16.27 28.83
C ASP A 59 15.52 -16.46 30.03
N PHE A 60 14.99 -17.68 30.21
CA PHE A 60 14.05 -17.99 31.29
C PHE A 60 14.76 -18.41 32.58
N ASP A 61 16.03 -18.79 32.49
CA ASP A 61 16.75 -19.43 33.60
C ASP A 61 17.78 -18.49 34.28
N ASP A 62 18.19 -17.40 33.62
CA ASP A 62 19.15 -16.43 34.16
C ASP A 62 18.58 -14.99 34.21
N ALA A 63 19.02 -14.23 35.23
CA ALA A 63 18.71 -12.80 35.29
C ALA A 63 19.23 -12.12 34.01
N PRO A 64 18.41 -11.28 33.33
CA PRO A 64 18.78 -10.70 32.05
C PRO A 64 20.09 -9.92 32.19
N VAL A 65 21.13 -10.39 31.51
CA VAL A 65 22.39 -9.64 31.41
C VAL A 65 22.11 -8.41 30.56
N GLN A 66 21.94 -7.26 31.21
CA GLN A 66 21.84 -5.96 30.54
C GLN A 66 23.23 -5.54 30.05
N ALA A 67 23.75 -6.21 29.04
CA ALA A 67 24.88 -5.68 28.28
C ALA A 67 24.37 -4.56 27.37
N GLY A 68 25.04 -3.41 27.40
CA GLY A 68 24.82 -2.38 26.39
C GLY A 68 25.45 -2.78 25.07
N TYR A 69 24.69 -2.64 23.98
CA TYR A 69 25.10 -3.02 22.64
C TYR A 69 25.48 -1.78 21.82
N GLY A 70 26.49 -1.94 20.96
CA GLY A 70 26.92 -0.88 20.04
C GLY A 70 26.08 -0.81 18.77
N GLY A 71 26.37 0.17 17.92
CA GLY A 71 25.73 0.35 16.62
C GLY A 71 25.94 -0.83 15.67
N GLN A 72 27.10 -1.50 15.73
CA GLN A 72 27.39 -2.70 14.93
C GLN A 72 26.52 -3.89 15.35
N ASP A 73 26.32 -4.08 16.66
CA ASP A 73 25.50 -5.17 17.20
C ASP A 73 24.02 -4.97 16.82
N LEU A 74 23.53 -3.73 16.95
CA LEU A 74 22.18 -3.39 16.49
C LEU A 74 22.04 -3.57 14.97
N ALA A 75 23.04 -3.19 14.17
CA ALA A 75 23.03 -3.46 12.73
C ALA A 75 22.95 -4.96 12.41
N ALA A 76 23.68 -5.79 13.16
CA ALA A 76 23.64 -7.24 13.03
C ALA A 76 22.26 -7.80 13.41
N ALA A 77 21.64 -7.31 14.49
CA ALA A 77 20.28 -7.68 14.88
C ALA A 77 19.23 -7.31 13.82
N LEU A 78 19.49 -6.26 13.03
CA LEU A 78 18.63 -5.78 11.95
C LEU A 78 18.96 -6.40 10.59
N SER A 79 19.87 -7.38 10.48
CA SER A 79 20.37 -7.89 9.20
C SER A 79 19.30 -8.53 8.30
N GLN A 80 18.15 -8.92 8.88
CA GLN A 80 17.01 -9.48 8.17
C GLN A 80 16.15 -8.40 7.49
N ILE A 81 16.35 -7.13 7.85
CA ILE A 81 15.66 -5.98 7.26
C ILE A 81 16.56 -5.38 6.19
N GLN A 82 15.99 -5.14 5.00
CA GLN A 82 16.73 -4.54 3.88
C GLN A 82 16.92 -3.04 4.13
N LEU A 83 18.03 -2.68 4.78
CA LEU A 83 18.34 -1.30 5.18
C LEU A 83 19.28 -0.56 4.22
N TYR A 84 20.07 -1.27 3.42
CA TYR A 84 21.09 -0.66 2.56
C TYR A 84 20.49 0.35 1.57
N GLY A 85 20.95 1.61 1.64
CA GLY A 85 20.45 2.73 0.84
C GLY A 85 19.04 3.22 1.24
N GLY A 86 18.49 2.70 2.34
CA GLY A 86 17.19 3.08 2.88
C GLY A 86 17.26 4.18 3.94
N ASP A 87 16.11 4.43 4.57
CA ASP A 87 15.97 5.36 5.68
C ASP A 87 15.42 4.59 6.89
N LEU A 88 16.02 4.82 8.05
CA LEU A 88 15.70 4.17 9.31
C LEU A 88 15.33 5.24 10.34
N ARG A 89 14.14 5.16 10.92
CA ARG A 89 13.64 6.04 11.98
C ARG A 89 13.77 5.34 13.33
N MET A 90 14.48 5.95 14.26
CA MET A 90 14.62 5.44 15.62
C MET A 90 13.48 5.92 16.53
N TRP A 91 12.79 4.97 17.15
CA TRP A 91 11.86 5.23 18.25
C TRP A 91 12.58 5.07 19.59
N LEU A 92 13.33 6.12 19.96
CA LEU A 92 14.14 6.17 21.18
C LEU A 92 13.86 7.44 21.99
N ARG A 93 14.29 7.41 23.25
CA ARG A 93 14.44 8.58 24.12
C ARG A 93 15.93 8.76 24.43
N TRP A 94 16.44 9.97 24.24
CA TRP A 94 17.82 10.27 24.62
C TRP A 94 18.00 10.18 26.13
N PRO A 95 19.17 9.70 26.61
CA PRO A 95 19.47 9.74 28.04
C PRO A 95 19.53 11.17 28.55
N ASP A 96 19.27 11.38 29.84
CA ASP A 96 19.27 12.73 30.42
C ASP A 96 20.70 13.30 30.60
N ASP A 97 21.71 12.42 30.71
CA ASP A 97 23.12 12.79 30.84
C ASP A 97 23.75 13.21 29.49
N PRO A 98 24.22 14.47 29.35
CA PRO A 98 24.90 14.92 28.14
C PRO A 98 26.17 14.12 27.77
N ALA A 99 26.87 13.53 28.75
CA ALA A 99 28.05 12.70 28.47
C ALA A 99 27.67 11.43 27.69
N GLN A 100 26.50 10.86 27.99
CA GLN A 100 25.97 9.71 27.27
C GLN A 100 25.50 10.08 25.85
N HIS A 101 25.16 11.35 25.58
CA HIS A 101 24.75 11.79 24.24
C HIS A 101 25.87 11.51 23.23
N HIS A 102 27.10 11.93 23.53
CA HIS A 102 28.21 11.77 22.60
C HIS A 102 28.50 10.29 22.24
N ARG A 103 28.34 9.40 23.23
CA ARG A 103 28.45 7.95 23.01
C ARG A 103 27.36 7.47 22.04
N VAL A 104 26.09 7.78 22.32
CA VAL A 104 24.96 7.40 21.46
C VAL A 104 25.11 7.97 20.06
N GLU A 105 25.59 9.21 19.90
CA GLU A 105 25.88 9.79 18.58
C GLU A 105 26.92 8.97 17.80
N THR A 106 27.98 8.51 18.47
CA THR A 106 29.02 7.66 17.88
C THR A 106 28.43 6.31 17.44
N GLU A 107 27.58 5.70 18.27
CA GLU A 107 26.93 4.43 17.94
C GLU A 107 25.91 4.57 16.81
N LEU A 108 25.17 5.69 16.74
CA LEU A 108 24.25 5.99 15.64
C LEU A 108 24.98 6.21 14.31
N ALA A 109 26.14 6.89 14.32
CA ALA A 109 26.98 7.03 13.15
C ALA A 109 27.49 5.66 12.67
N THR A 110 27.94 4.82 13.61
CA THR A 110 28.40 3.44 13.32
C THR A 110 27.27 2.58 12.76
N LEU A 111 26.05 2.70 13.29
CA LEU A 111 24.85 2.03 12.78
C LEU A 111 24.54 2.46 11.34
N ALA A 112 24.59 3.76 11.05
CA ALA A 112 24.35 4.29 9.71
C ALA A 112 25.40 3.75 8.70
N GLU A 113 26.68 3.78 9.06
CA GLU A 113 27.76 3.23 8.23
C GLU A 113 27.58 1.73 7.98
N THR A 114 27.32 0.95 9.04
CA THR A 114 27.23 -0.52 8.96
C THR A 114 26.02 -0.98 8.16
N THR A 115 24.87 -0.32 8.31
CA THR A 115 23.64 -0.65 7.59
C THR A 115 23.60 -0.07 6.18
N GLY A 116 24.40 0.97 5.91
CA GLY A 116 24.30 1.79 4.70
C GLY A 116 23.01 2.60 4.60
N ALA A 117 22.27 2.76 5.71
CA ALA A 117 21.02 3.51 5.77
C ALA A 117 21.24 4.92 6.32
N THR A 118 20.36 5.86 5.97
CA THR A 118 20.26 7.12 6.72
C THR A 118 19.47 6.88 8.00
N VAL A 119 20.10 7.08 9.15
CA VAL A 119 19.48 6.91 10.46
C VAL A 119 18.94 8.24 10.95
N TRP A 120 17.67 8.28 11.31
CA TRP A 120 16.96 9.44 11.80
C TRP A 120 16.60 9.27 13.27
N VAL A 121 16.98 10.24 14.08
CA VAL A 121 16.70 10.28 15.53
C VAL A 121 16.14 11.64 15.92
N PRO A 122 15.36 11.78 17.01
CA PRO A 122 15.07 13.08 17.58
C PRO A 122 16.37 13.84 17.88
N ALA A 123 16.37 15.18 17.82
CA ALA A 123 17.54 15.96 18.25
C ALA A 123 17.99 15.56 19.68
N ALA A 124 19.30 15.65 19.95
CA ALA A 124 19.89 15.27 21.23
C ALA A 124 19.14 15.87 22.44
N GLY A 125 18.87 15.03 23.44
CA GLY A 125 18.04 15.37 24.61
C GLY A 125 16.52 15.37 24.38
N GLY A 126 16.08 14.96 23.18
CA GLY A 126 14.67 14.75 22.86
C GLY A 126 14.22 13.29 22.92
N GLU A 127 13.01 13.03 22.43
CA GLU A 127 12.43 11.70 22.31
C GLU A 127 11.49 11.61 21.11
N ALA A 128 11.29 10.38 20.62
CA ALA A 128 10.28 10.06 19.63
C ALA A 128 8.99 9.63 20.34
N VAL A 129 7.94 10.43 20.20
CA VAL A 129 6.63 10.17 20.84
C VAL A 129 5.59 9.78 19.81
N LEU A 130 4.67 8.91 20.20
CA LEU A 130 3.50 8.59 19.39
C LEU A 130 2.53 9.78 19.41
N LEU A 131 2.24 10.31 18.23
CA LEU A 131 1.32 11.43 18.08
C LEU A 131 -0.13 10.94 18.02
N PRO A 132 -1.02 11.51 18.86
CA PRO A 132 -2.42 11.12 18.89
C PRO A 132 -3.10 11.43 17.55
N GLY A 133 -4.06 10.58 17.18
CA GLY A 133 -4.86 10.71 15.96
C GLY A 133 -4.12 10.27 14.69
N CYS A 134 -2.95 10.83 14.41
CA CYS A 134 -2.18 10.46 13.22
C CYS A 134 -1.43 9.13 13.38
N ARG A 135 -1.32 8.57 14.60
CA ARG A 135 -0.75 7.24 14.86
C ARG A 135 0.65 7.10 14.25
N ASP A 136 1.48 8.12 14.40
CA ASP A 136 2.82 8.20 13.84
C ASP A 136 3.78 8.82 14.85
N LEU A 137 5.10 8.73 14.62
CA LEU A 137 6.11 9.24 15.54
C LEU A 137 6.50 10.68 15.23
N GLY A 138 6.52 11.51 16.27
CA GLY A 138 7.02 12.88 16.25
C GLY A 138 8.21 13.06 17.18
N ALA A 139 9.20 13.84 16.77
CA ALA A 139 10.31 14.26 17.62
C ALA A 139 9.84 15.38 18.58
N ARG A 140 10.10 15.19 19.87
CA ARG A 140 9.82 16.16 20.94
C ARG A 140 11.07 16.43 21.77
N ASP A 141 11.21 17.65 22.27
CA ASP A 141 12.15 17.92 23.35
C ASP A 141 11.58 17.44 24.70
N ARG A 142 12.39 17.49 25.76
CA ARG A 142 11.98 17.13 27.13
C ARG A 142 10.81 17.94 27.70
N PHE A 143 10.44 19.06 27.06
CA PHE A 143 9.32 19.91 27.46
C PHE A 143 8.06 19.62 26.62
N GLY A 144 8.12 18.65 25.71
CA GLY A 144 7.02 18.32 24.81
C GLY A 144 6.87 19.28 23.62
N ASN A 145 7.84 20.16 23.36
CA ASN A 145 7.81 21.00 22.17
C ASN A 145 8.30 20.20 20.96
N VAL A 146 7.81 20.57 19.78
CA VAL A 146 8.28 20.02 18.50
C VAL A 146 9.78 20.31 18.35
N THR A 147 10.57 19.27 18.07
CA THR A 147 11.99 19.41 17.68
C THR A 147 12.24 18.74 16.33
N ARG A 148 13.44 18.94 15.79
CA ARG A 148 13.85 18.32 14.52
C ARG A 148 14.28 16.87 14.72
N TRP A 149 14.08 16.08 13.67
CA TRP A 149 14.84 14.86 13.44
C TRP A 149 16.24 15.22 12.95
N GLN A 150 17.23 14.61 13.56
CA GLN A 150 18.64 14.67 13.21
C GLN A 150 18.99 13.43 12.39
N GLU A 151 19.77 13.64 11.32
CA GLU A 151 20.22 12.58 10.43
C GLU A 151 21.66 12.16 10.71
N TYR A 152 21.91 10.86 10.64
CA TYR A 152 23.23 10.24 10.63
C TYR A 152 23.34 9.47 9.32
N ARG A 153 24.31 9.85 8.49
CA ARG A 153 24.47 9.30 7.12
C ARG A 153 25.75 8.50 6.99
N PRO A 154 25.77 7.45 6.15
CA PRO A 154 27.01 6.81 5.73
C PRO A 154 27.95 7.83 5.07
N PRO A 155 29.28 7.76 5.30
CA PRO A 155 30.25 8.77 4.86
C PRO A 155 30.20 9.15 3.36
N ASP A 156 29.83 8.20 2.49
CA ASP A 156 29.80 8.38 1.03
C ASP A 156 28.43 8.79 0.46
N THR A 157 27.42 8.99 1.32
CA THR A 157 26.06 9.31 0.86
C THR A 157 25.98 10.75 0.37
N ARG A 158 25.96 10.94 -0.95
CA ARG A 158 25.73 12.24 -1.58
C ARG A 158 24.24 12.42 -1.92
N GLY A 159 23.70 13.60 -1.65
CA GLY A 159 22.32 13.95 -2.02
C GLY A 159 21.60 14.75 -0.95
N GLN A 160 20.43 15.27 -1.30
CA GLN A 160 19.51 15.83 -0.30
C GLN A 160 18.81 14.69 0.45
N PRO A 161 18.46 14.89 1.73
CA PRO A 161 17.71 13.89 2.46
C PRO A 161 16.34 13.71 1.85
N ARG A 162 15.86 12.46 1.87
CA ARG A 162 14.53 12.11 1.39
C ARG A 162 13.43 12.60 2.32
N PHE A 163 13.74 12.75 3.60
CA PHE A 163 12.82 13.18 4.64
C PHE A 163 13.27 14.48 5.30
N THR A 164 12.31 15.17 5.89
CA THR A 164 12.50 16.35 6.74
C THR A 164 11.53 16.28 7.91
N THR A 165 11.75 17.12 8.93
CA THR A 165 10.79 17.29 10.02
C THR A 165 9.64 18.18 9.56
N ASP A 166 8.39 17.74 9.74
CA ASP A 166 7.20 18.55 9.51
C ASP A 166 6.82 19.42 10.74
N LEU A 167 5.75 20.20 10.63
CA LEU A 167 5.30 21.11 11.69
C LEU A 167 4.81 20.41 12.96
N ASP A 168 4.45 19.12 12.86
CA ASP A 168 4.05 18.31 13.99
C ASP A 168 5.23 17.47 14.51
N GLY A 169 6.44 17.69 13.99
CA GLY A 169 7.65 16.98 14.38
C GLY A 169 7.81 15.60 13.76
N ARG A 170 7.05 15.22 12.75
CA ARG A 170 7.15 13.91 12.10
C ARG A 170 8.19 13.93 10.99
N LEU A 171 8.68 12.74 10.62
CA LEU A 171 9.43 12.59 9.38
C LEU A 171 8.45 12.54 8.20
N ALA A 172 8.56 13.52 7.32
CA ALA A 172 7.77 13.63 6.12
C ALA A 172 8.68 13.79 4.89
N PRO A 173 8.28 13.33 3.69
CA PRO A 173 9.08 13.51 2.49
C PRO A 173 9.44 14.97 2.21
N THR A 174 10.69 15.22 1.83
CA THR A 174 11.21 16.56 1.50
C THR A 174 10.45 17.21 0.34
N ALA A 175 9.85 16.41 -0.54
CA ALA A 175 9.02 16.89 -1.63
C ALA A 175 7.73 17.60 -1.16
N GLY A 176 7.39 17.47 0.13
CA GLY A 176 6.25 18.11 0.75
C GLY A 176 4.90 17.53 0.33
N PRO A 177 3.83 17.90 1.06
CA PRO A 177 2.48 17.48 0.72
C PRO A 177 1.99 18.18 -0.56
N THR A 178 1.28 17.44 -1.40
CA THR A 178 0.61 17.96 -2.59
C THR A 178 -0.84 18.28 -2.25
N ALA A 179 -1.18 19.56 -2.20
CA ALA A 179 -2.54 20.05 -1.99
C ALA A 179 -2.82 21.22 -2.93
N GLY A 180 -4.07 21.37 -3.36
CA GLY A 180 -4.48 22.50 -4.19
C GLY A 180 -5.98 22.77 -4.10
N THR A 181 -6.42 23.85 -4.73
CA THR A 181 -7.84 24.24 -4.83
C THR A 181 -8.45 23.74 -6.14
N ILE A 182 -9.72 23.32 -6.10
CA ILE A 182 -10.50 22.97 -7.30
C ILE A 182 -11.90 23.56 -7.17
N GLY A 183 -12.18 24.62 -7.94
CA GLY A 183 -13.45 25.34 -7.84
C GLY A 183 -13.65 25.91 -6.45
N ALA A 184 -14.78 25.59 -5.80
CA ALA A 184 -15.07 25.99 -4.43
C ALA A 184 -14.44 25.06 -3.36
N VAL A 185 -13.77 23.98 -3.75
CA VAL A 185 -13.10 23.08 -2.80
C VAL A 185 -11.77 23.69 -2.38
N THR A 186 -11.71 24.11 -1.11
CA THR A 186 -10.58 24.81 -0.49
C THR A 186 -9.32 23.96 -0.54
N MET A 187 -9.43 22.65 -0.29
CA MET A 187 -8.27 21.77 -0.32
C MET A 187 -8.61 20.41 -0.90
N VAL A 188 -7.83 20.01 -1.90
CA VAL A 188 -7.88 18.69 -2.52
C VAL A 188 -6.49 18.04 -2.47
N SER A 189 -6.43 16.84 -1.93
CA SER A 189 -5.25 15.96 -1.98
C SER A 189 -5.69 14.52 -2.25
N THR A 190 -6.04 14.25 -3.50
CA THR A 190 -6.46 12.92 -3.98
C THR A 190 -5.76 12.60 -5.31
N ARG A 191 -5.22 11.38 -5.45
CA ARG A 191 -4.50 10.95 -6.67
C ARG A 191 -5.33 10.03 -7.57
N ARG A 192 -6.35 9.37 -7.03
CA ARG A 192 -7.17 8.39 -7.76
C ARG A 192 -8.04 9.01 -8.87
N ARG A 193 -8.07 10.33 -9.01
CA ARG A 193 -8.87 11.03 -10.01
C ARG A 193 -7.98 12.00 -10.76
N SER A 194 -8.07 11.96 -12.09
CA SER A 194 -7.46 13.00 -12.92
C SER A 194 -7.99 14.38 -12.47
N PRO A 195 -7.19 15.45 -12.57
CA PRO A 195 -7.66 16.80 -12.29
C PRO A 195 -8.96 17.14 -13.03
N THR A 196 -9.14 16.59 -14.23
CA THR A 196 -10.37 16.70 -15.04
C THR A 196 -11.57 16.04 -14.36
N ALA A 197 -11.42 14.82 -13.84
CA ALA A 197 -12.50 14.13 -13.13
C ALA A 197 -12.91 14.86 -11.84
N LEU A 198 -11.94 15.46 -11.12
CA LEU A 198 -12.24 16.28 -9.94
C LEU A 198 -12.94 17.58 -10.29
N ARG A 199 -12.48 18.28 -11.35
CA ARG A 199 -13.17 19.48 -11.87
C ARG A 199 -14.60 19.16 -12.31
N SER A 200 -14.81 18.02 -12.97
CA SER A 200 -16.15 17.57 -13.34
C SER A 200 -17.00 17.24 -12.11
N ARG A 201 -16.44 16.57 -11.10
CA ARG A 201 -17.14 16.23 -9.85
C ARG A 201 -17.63 17.47 -9.10
N TYR A 202 -16.82 18.53 -9.10
CA TYR A 202 -17.11 19.78 -8.39
C TYR A 202 -17.59 20.91 -9.30
N ALA A 203 -17.97 20.58 -10.54
CA ALA A 203 -18.49 21.56 -11.47
C ALA A 203 -19.77 22.20 -10.91
N GLY A 204 -19.82 23.54 -10.96
CA GLY A 204 -20.95 24.32 -10.47
C GLY A 204 -21.00 24.50 -8.94
N LEU A 205 -20.08 23.91 -8.18
CA LEU A 205 -20.05 24.09 -6.73
C LEU A 205 -19.65 25.52 -6.35
N THR A 206 -20.36 26.12 -5.40
CA THR A 206 -20.14 27.48 -4.90
C THR A 206 -19.61 27.47 -3.48
N ALA A 207 -18.75 28.44 -3.14
CA ALA A 207 -18.26 28.58 -1.78
C ALA A 207 -19.38 29.13 -0.87
N GLU A 208 -19.49 28.58 0.33
CA GLU A 208 -20.48 29.00 1.32
C GLU A 208 -19.80 29.64 2.52
N ALA A 209 -20.32 30.78 2.98
CA ALA A 209 -19.75 31.48 4.11
C ALA A 209 -19.79 30.62 5.39
N GLY A 210 -18.68 30.61 6.14
CA GLY A 210 -18.55 29.87 7.39
C GLY A 210 -18.18 28.39 7.23
N ARG A 211 -17.97 27.90 6.01
CA ARG A 211 -17.53 26.51 5.75
C ARG A 211 -16.43 26.44 4.70
N ALA A 212 -15.45 25.59 4.94
CA ALA A 212 -14.46 25.21 3.94
C ALA A 212 -14.65 23.73 3.53
N LEU A 213 -14.63 23.51 2.22
CA LEU A 213 -14.84 22.22 1.59
C LEU A 213 -13.49 21.53 1.39
N VAL A 214 -13.37 20.28 1.83
CA VAL A 214 -12.10 19.55 1.82
C VAL A 214 -12.28 18.14 1.26
N ASP A 215 -11.44 17.73 0.31
CA ASP A 215 -11.40 16.35 -0.24
C ASP A 215 -9.98 15.77 -0.08
N LEU A 216 -9.80 14.91 0.92
CA LEU A 216 -8.53 14.26 1.22
C LEU A 216 -8.60 12.77 0.94
N SER A 217 -7.43 12.14 0.88
CA SER A 217 -7.37 10.68 0.78
C SER A 217 -7.63 10.05 2.14
N LEU A 218 -8.14 8.83 2.13
CA LEU A 218 -8.29 7.99 3.32
C LEU A 218 -7.24 6.89 3.27
N LEU A 219 -6.60 6.60 4.40
CA LEU A 219 -5.85 5.36 4.60
C LEU A 219 -6.82 4.21 4.88
N ASP A 220 -6.32 2.99 4.76
CA ASP A 220 -7.14 1.78 4.94
C ASP A 220 -7.63 1.64 6.39
N ASP A 221 -6.96 2.28 7.36
CA ASP A 221 -7.38 2.35 8.76
C ASP A 221 -8.25 3.58 9.11
N GLY A 222 -8.73 4.31 8.10
CA GLY A 222 -9.63 5.45 8.26
C GLY A 222 -8.98 6.78 8.60
N ARG A 223 -7.65 6.87 8.78
CA ARG A 223 -6.99 8.17 8.97
C ARG A 223 -7.05 9.01 7.68
N LEU A 224 -7.26 10.31 7.81
CA LEU A 224 -7.12 11.23 6.69
C LEU A 224 -5.66 11.35 6.29
N ALA A 225 -5.39 11.41 4.99
CA ALA A 225 -4.04 11.44 4.45
C ALA A 225 -3.85 12.49 3.36
N LEU A 226 -2.62 13.00 3.32
CA LEU A 226 -2.10 13.82 2.24
C LEU A 226 -1.22 12.98 1.33
N TRP A 227 -1.24 13.28 0.03
CA TRP A 227 -0.23 12.80 -0.90
C TRP A 227 1.01 13.68 -0.80
N TYR A 228 2.16 13.09 -1.06
CA TYR A 228 3.43 13.79 -1.14
C TYR A 228 4.00 13.72 -2.55
N GLY A 229 4.96 14.60 -2.87
CA GLY A 229 5.54 14.68 -4.21
C GLY A 229 6.30 13.43 -4.66
N ASP A 230 6.69 12.56 -3.74
CA ASP A 230 7.27 11.23 -4.04
C ASP A 230 6.20 10.16 -4.34
N GLY A 231 4.93 10.53 -4.24
CA GLY A 231 3.79 9.67 -4.47
C GLY A 231 3.41 8.80 -3.28
N SER A 232 3.94 9.03 -2.09
CA SER A 232 3.48 8.40 -0.85
C SER A 232 2.19 9.04 -0.32
N ARG A 233 1.54 8.35 0.63
CA ARG A 233 0.42 8.87 1.41
C ARG A 233 0.78 8.79 2.89
N LEU A 234 0.64 9.89 3.61
CA LEU A 234 0.82 9.89 5.06
C LEU A 234 -0.41 10.47 5.72
N ALA A 235 -0.76 9.93 6.90
CA ALA A 235 -1.79 10.50 7.73
C ALA A 235 -1.51 11.99 7.94
N VAL A 236 -2.53 12.85 7.94
CA VAL A 236 -2.34 14.28 8.18
C VAL A 236 -2.37 14.56 9.67
N ALA A 237 -1.41 15.33 10.17
CA ALA A 237 -1.45 15.83 11.55
C ALA A 237 -2.05 17.23 11.58
N GLY A 238 -2.56 17.63 12.75
CA GLY A 238 -3.34 18.86 12.91
C GLY A 238 -2.56 20.14 12.59
N GLY A 239 -1.28 20.21 12.97
CA GLY A 239 -0.43 21.38 12.69
C GLY A 239 -0.16 21.57 11.21
N VAL A 240 0.20 20.49 10.50
CA VAL A 240 0.38 20.47 9.04
C VAL A 240 -0.93 20.82 8.33
N LEU A 241 -2.07 20.24 8.75
CA LEU A 241 -3.36 20.55 8.15
C LEU A 241 -3.72 22.02 8.32
N ARG A 242 -3.51 22.60 9.51
CA ARG A 242 -3.74 24.03 9.77
C ARG A 242 -2.92 24.90 8.83
N ALA A 243 -1.63 24.60 8.71
CA ALA A 243 -0.73 25.40 7.90
C ALA A 243 -1.10 25.37 6.42
N LEU A 244 -1.49 24.19 5.90
CA LEU A 244 -1.95 24.04 4.52
C LEU A 244 -3.28 24.75 4.28
N LEU A 245 -4.25 24.62 5.18
CA LEU A 245 -5.52 25.33 5.05
C LEU A 245 -5.30 26.84 5.10
N THR A 246 -4.46 27.33 6.02
CA THR A 246 -4.17 28.77 6.16
C THR A 246 -3.46 29.32 4.91
N SER A 247 -2.52 28.56 4.32
CA SER A 247 -1.87 28.97 3.06
C SER A 247 -2.83 29.01 1.87
N LEU A 248 -3.96 28.31 1.98
CA LEU A 248 -5.09 28.32 1.04
C LEU A 248 -6.20 29.30 1.48
N ALA A 249 -5.86 30.29 2.31
CA ALA A 249 -6.73 31.36 2.80
C ALA A 249 -7.94 30.91 3.64
N TRP A 250 -7.87 29.73 4.28
CA TRP A 250 -8.83 29.34 5.31
C TRP A 250 -8.74 30.26 6.53
N ALA A 251 -9.88 30.77 6.97
CA ALA A 251 -10.02 31.76 8.03
C ALA A 251 -10.54 31.15 9.36
N GLY A 252 -10.54 29.81 9.47
CA GLY A 252 -11.07 29.11 10.65
C GLY A 252 -12.53 28.68 10.51
N GLU A 253 -13.03 28.58 9.28
CA GLU A 253 -14.33 28.00 8.97
C GLU A 253 -14.43 26.52 9.39
N ASP A 254 -15.65 26.04 9.64
CA ASP A 254 -15.89 24.62 9.87
C ASP A 254 -15.60 23.81 8.60
N LEU A 255 -15.14 22.57 8.77
CA LEU A 255 -14.63 21.75 7.68
C LEU A 255 -15.66 20.70 7.27
N LEU A 256 -15.99 20.70 5.98
CA LEU A 256 -16.89 19.72 5.37
C LEU A 256 -16.09 18.77 4.48
N LEU A 257 -15.96 17.51 4.92
CA LEU A 257 -15.16 16.48 4.28
C LEU A 257 -15.97 15.76 3.19
N LEU A 258 -15.53 15.90 1.94
CA LEU A 258 -16.18 15.33 0.74
C LEU A 258 -15.68 13.91 0.39
N THR A 259 -14.74 13.41 1.18
CA THR A 259 -14.12 12.09 1.04
C THR A 259 -15.14 11.00 1.37
N PRO A 260 -15.47 10.09 0.43
CA PRO A 260 -16.29 8.92 0.73
C PRO A 260 -15.65 8.05 1.80
N VAL A 261 -16.46 7.51 2.71
CA VAL A 261 -15.99 6.75 3.88
C VAL A 261 -16.45 5.30 3.74
N PRO A 262 -15.53 4.33 3.58
CA PRO A 262 -15.85 2.92 3.69
C PRO A 262 -16.38 2.55 5.10
N PRO A 263 -17.29 1.57 5.23
CA PRO A 263 -17.81 1.13 6.53
C PRO A 263 -16.74 0.74 7.55
N ASP A 264 -15.73 0.00 7.12
CA ASP A 264 -14.59 -0.46 7.91
C ASP A 264 -13.64 0.67 8.35
N ALA A 265 -13.67 1.80 7.66
CA ALA A 265 -12.83 2.96 7.95
C ALA A 265 -13.50 4.01 8.87
N ALA A 266 -14.79 3.85 9.17
CA ALA A 266 -15.60 4.87 9.85
C ALA A 266 -15.10 5.21 11.26
N ASP A 267 -14.82 4.19 12.07
CA ASP A 267 -14.34 4.36 13.45
C ASP A 267 -12.96 5.02 13.49
N GLY A 268 -12.06 4.58 12.60
CA GLY A 268 -10.74 5.16 12.44
C GLY A 268 -10.79 6.63 12.02
N LEU A 269 -11.67 6.98 11.08
CA LEU A 269 -11.90 8.36 10.67
C LEU A 269 -12.44 9.21 11.82
N SER A 270 -13.46 8.73 12.54
CA SER A 270 -14.03 9.46 13.67
C SER A 270 -12.99 9.77 14.75
N ALA A 271 -12.18 8.77 15.12
CA ALA A 271 -11.10 8.94 16.09
C ALA A 271 -10.02 9.93 15.59
N HIS A 272 -9.67 9.84 14.30
CA HIS A 272 -8.68 10.73 13.70
C HIS A 272 -9.17 12.18 13.63
N LEU A 273 -10.41 12.40 13.18
CA LEU A 273 -11.03 13.72 13.11
C LEU A 273 -11.12 14.36 14.49
N ALA A 274 -11.47 13.60 15.54
CA ALA A 274 -11.55 14.13 16.90
C ALA A 274 -10.19 14.68 17.38
N ALA A 275 -9.10 14.00 17.06
CA ALA A 275 -7.75 14.46 17.37
C ALA A 275 -7.39 15.73 16.58
N VAL A 276 -7.71 15.78 15.29
CA VAL A 276 -7.45 16.95 14.43
C VAL A 276 -8.30 18.17 14.84
N GLU A 277 -9.57 17.97 15.18
CA GLU A 277 -10.49 18.98 15.69
C GLU A 277 -9.94 19.66 16.95
N SER A 278 -9.34 18.89 17.87
CA SER A 278 -8.73 19.45 19.08
C SER A 278 -7.60 20.46 18.78
N VAL A 279 -6.84 20.22 17.71
CA VAL A 279 -5.76 21.10 17.26
C VAL A 279 -6.33 22.30 16.51
N LEU A 280 -7.21 22.06 15.54
CA LEU A 280 -7.75 23.09 14.65
C LEU A 280 -8.75 24.03 15.35
N ARG A 281 -9.48 23.54 16.35
CA ARG A 281 -10.59 24.22 17.04
C ARG A 281 -11.77 24.58 16.12
N VAL A 282 -12.14 23.65 15.22
CA VAL A 282 -13.27 23.78 14.29
C VAL A 282 -14.06 22.48 14.22
N GLU A 283 -15.33 22.55 13.86
CA GLU A 283 -16.16 21.35 13.70
C GLU A 283 -15.84 20.65 12.38
N PHE A 284 -15.71 19.32 12.42
CA PHE A 284 -15.65 18.49 11.23
C PHE A 284 -16.98 17.80 10.96
N TRP A 285 -17.40 17.88 9.70
CA TRP A 285 -18.56 17.19 9.15
C TRP A 285 -18.14 16.22 8.06
N SER A 286 -18.50 14.95 8.19
CA SER A 286 -18.14 13.88 7.25
C SER A 286 -19.36 13.16 6.69
N LEU A 287 -19.16 12.43 5.60
CA LEU A 287 -20.19 11.56 5.04
C LEU A 287 -20.42 10.34 5.94
N PRO A 288 -21.67 9.85 6.04
CA PRO A 288 -21.91 8.55 6.64
C PRO A 288 -21.26 7.44 5.80
N PRO A 289 -20.95 6.27 6.38
CA PRO A 289 -20.27 5.23 5.64
C PRO A 289 -21.09 4.74 4.43
N GLY A 290 -20.43 4.52 3.30
CA GLY A 290 -21.05 4.17 2.02
C GLY A 290 -21.69 5.35 1.27
N ALA A 291 -21.85 6.51 1.90
CA ALA A 291 -22.40 7.68 1.23
C ALA A 291 -21.37 8.39 0.34
N SER A 292 -21.90 9.18 -0.59
CA SER A 292 -21.16 10.00 -1.54
C SER A 292 -21.75 11.41 -1.61
N VAL A 293 -21.08 12.30 -2.34
CA VAL A 293 -21.59 13.66 -2.60
C VAL A 293 -22.01 13.82 -4.05
N VAL A 294 -23.10 14.55 -4.25
CA VAL A 294 -23.49 15.13 -5.54
C VAL A 294 -23.56 16.64 -5.41
N VAL A 295 -23.27 17.36 -6.50
CA VAL A 295 -23.46 18.81 -6.55
C VAL A 295 -24.84 19.11 -7.12
N ARG A 296 -25.66 19.87 -6.37
CA ARG A 296 -27.00 20.29 -6.78
C ARG A 296 -27.23 21.72 -6.34
N ASP A 297 -27.72 22.55 -7.26
CA ASP A 297 -27.99 23.98 -7.03
C ASP A 297 -26.78 24.74 -6.44
N GLY A 298 -25.59 24.36 -6.89
CA GLY A 298 -24.32 24.93 -6.46
C GLY A 298 -23.86 24.54 -5.05
N ARG A 299 -24.48 23.53 -4.44
CA ARG A 299 -24.16 23.02 -3.09
C ARG A 299 -23.88 21.53 -3.10
N VAL A 300 -23.16 21.04 -2.09
CA VAL A 300 -22.97 19.60 -1.88
C VAL A 300 -24.16 18.99 -1.15
N ARG A 301 -24.68 17.89 -1.68
CA ARG A 301 -25.69 17.03 -1.04
C ARG A 301 -25.09 15.65 -0.81
N ALA A 302 -25.10 15.19 0.43
CA ALA A 302 -24.77 13.83 0.80
C ALA A 302 -25.89 12.88 0.37
N VAL A 303 -25.54 11.79 -0.28
CA VAL A 303 -26.47 10.77 -0.75
C VAL A 303 -25.94 9.37 -0.49
N ASP A 304 -26.84 8.43 -0.15
CA ASP A 304 -26.51 7.02 -0.01
C ASP A 304 -26.27 6.33 -1.38
N GLU A 305 -26.00 5.04 -1.35
CA GLU A 305 -25.79 4.23 -2.57
C GLU A 305 -27.02 4.22 -3.51
N GLN A 306 -28.23 4.38 -2.95
CA GLN A 306 -29.48 4.49 -3.69
C GLN A 306 -29.79 5.94 -4.12
N ARG A 307 -28.83 6.87 -3.97
CA ARG A 307 -28.96 8.31 -4.23
C ARG A 307 -30.03 9.03 -3.41
N ARG A 308 -30.47 8.44 -2.30
CA ARG A 308 -31.35 9.09 -1.33
C ARG A 308 -30.53 10.01 -0.44
N PRO A 309 -31.09 11.13 0.03
CA PRO A 309 -30.41 12.03 0.96
C PRO A 309 -29.90 11.29 2.20
N ALA A 310 -28.63 11.49 2.53
CA ALA A 310 -27.97 10.91 3.69
C ALA A 310 -27.54 12.02 4.67
N ALA A 311 -27.67 11.78 5.98
CA ALA A 311 -27.35 12.80 6.97
C ALA A 311 -25.82 12.95 7.14
N TRP A 312 -25.34 14.20 7.13
CA TRP A 312 -23.94 14.50 7.47
C TRP A 312 -23.67 14.16 8.95
N LEU A 313 -22.50 13.56 9.20
CA LEU A 313 -22.06 13.19 10.54
C LEU A 313 -21.10 14.22 11.11
N ARG A 314 -21.34 14.64 12.35
CA ARG A 314 -20.40 15.48 13.09
C ARG A 314 -19.40 14.60 13.84
N THR A 315 -18.14 15.01 13.85
CA THR A 315 -17.07 14.34 14.59
C THR A 315 -17.32 14.33 16.10
N GLY A 316 -17.01 13.21 16.76
CA GLY A 316 -16.87 13.13 18.22
C GLY A 316 -18.14 12.93 19.04
N ARG A 317 -19.35 12.97 18.45
CA ARG A 317 -20.61 12.65 19.17
C ARG A 317 -21.66 12.00 18.27
N PRO A 318 -21.95 10.70 18.42
CA PRO A 318 -23.15 10.12 17.82
C PRO A 318 -24.40 10.61 18.57
N GLY A 319 -25.29 11.33 17.88
CA GLY A 319 -26.54 11.83 18.44
C GLY A 319 -27.10 13.06 17.70
N PRO A 320 -28.34 13.49 18.01
CA PRO A 320 -28.87 14.75 17.49
C PRO A 320 -27.94 15.90 17.87
N ALA A 321 -27.82 16.89 16.97
CA ALA A 321 -26.92 18.02 17.16
C ALA A 321 -27.19 18.67 18.54
N PRO A 322 -26.19 18.74 19.44
CA PRO A 322 -26.39 19.34 20.75
C PRO A 322 -26.80 20.81 20.59
N GLU A 323 -27.54 21.34 21.57
CA GLU A 323 -27.80 22.78 21.68
C GLU A 323 -26.48 23.54 21.53
N GLY A 324 -26.38 24.40 20.51
CA GLY A 324 -25.17 25.16 20.18
C GLY A 324 -24.43 24.74 18.91
N SER A 325 -24.86 23.69 18.20
CA SER A 325 -24.30 23.40 16.87
C SER A 325 -24.57 24.54 15.89
N ARG A 326 -23.54 24.91 15.10
CA ARG A 326 -23.68 25.94 14.05
C ARG A 326 -24.40 25.41 12.81
N TRP A 327 -24.38 24.10 12.63
CA TRP A 327 -24.92 23.42 11.45
C TRP A 327 -25.86 22.28 11.84
N TYR A 328 -26.79 21.97 10.94
CA TYR A 328 -27.61 20.77 11.02
C TYR A 328 -27.75 20.15 9.62
N SER A 329 -27.93 18.84 9.57
CA SER A 329 -28.15 18.12 8.32
C SER A 329 -29.65 18.02 8.03
N ASP A 330 -30.06 18.40 6.81
CA ASP A 330 -31.44 18.31 6.35
C ASP A 330 -31.48 18.00 4.85
N ASP A 331 -32.26 16.99 4.46
CA ASP A 331 -32.35 16.49 3.09
C ASP A 331 -30.98 16.24 2.41
N GLY A 332 -29.98 15.81 3.18
CA GLY A 332 -28.60 15.59 2.72
C GLY A 332 -27.78 16.87 2.50
N TYR A 333 -28.34 18.05 2.74
CA TYR A 333 -27.59 19.29 2.81
C TYR A 333 -27.16 19.55 4.25
N LEU A 334 -26.01 20.18 4.41
CA LEU A 334 -25.63 20.78 5.67
C LEU A 334 -26.10 22.24 5.64
N LEU A 335 -26.90 22.68 6.61
CA LEU A 335 -27.52 24.01 6.65
C LEU A 335 -27.14 24.73 7.95
N PRO A 336 -26.99 26.08 7.93
CA PRO A 336 -26.72 26.83 9.16
C PRO A 336 -27.97 26.82 10.04
N VAL A 337 -27.79 26.59 11.34
CA VAL A 337 -28.87 26.74 12.33
C VAL A 337 -29.28 28.21 12.33
N ARG A 338 -30.53 28.50 11.93
CA ARG A 338 -31.08 29.85 12.03
C ARG A 338 -31.30 30.15 13.51
N CYS A 339 -30.33 30.78 14.17
CA CYS A 339 -30.55 31.34 15.50
C CYS A 339 -31.75 32.29 15.42
N GLY A 340 -32.83 31.98 16.14
CA GLY A 340 -34.08 32.73 16.08
C GLY A 340 -33.85 34.21 16.38
N THR A 341 -33.96 35.05 15.36
CA THR A 341 -34.32 36.48 15.33
C THR A 341 -33.72 37.47 16.35
N GLY A 342 -32.75 37.09 17.17
CA GLY A 342 -31.88 38.03 17.85
C GLY A 342 -30.90 38.58 16.83
N ARG A 343 -31.23 39.73 16.22
CA ARG A 343 -30.43 40.47 15.23
C ARG A 343 -28.93 40.39 15.61
N PRO A 344 -28.12 39.59 14.88
CA PRO A 344 -26.71 39.52 15.18
C PRO A 344 -26.11 40.89 14.84
N THR A 345 -25.52 41.54 15.84
CA THR A 345 -24.56 42.62 15.61
C THR A 345 -23.39 42.01 14.85
N VAL A 346 -23.45 42.10 13.52
CA VAL A 346 -22.31 41.82 12.65
C VAL A 346 -21.17 42.71 13.15
N PRO A 347 -20.06 42.14 13.66
CA PRO A 347 -18.88 42.95 13.93
C PRO A 347 -18.48 43.59 12.61
N ALA A 348 -18.30 44.92 12.62
CA ALA A 348 -17.95 45.67 11.43
C ALA A 348 -16.81 44.95 10.68
N PRO A 349 -16.93 44.75 9.36
CA PRO A 349 -15.89 44.07 8.60
C PRO A 349 -14.57 44.80 8.84
N LEU A 350 -13.56 44.07 9.32
CA LEU A 350 -12.20 44.57 9.35
C LEU A 350 -11.86 45.05 7.93
N PRO A 351 -11.26 46.24 7.76
CA PRO A 351 -10.93 46.77 6.44
C PRO A 351 -10.10 45.74 5.69
N GLN A 352 -10.67 45.20 4.61
CA GLN A 352 -9.96 44.30 3.71
C GLN A 352 -8.73 45.06 3.20
N PRO A 353 -7.50 44.56 3.44
CA PRO A 353 -6.33 45.12 2.77
C PRO A 353 -6.59 44.97 1.27
N ALA A 354 -6.40 46.07 0.53
CA ALA A 354 -6.60 46.09 -0.91
C ALA A 354 -5.84 44.92 -1.55
N LEU A 355 -6.57 43.92 -2.04
CA LEU A 355 -5.99 42.78 -2.73
C LEU A 355 -5.28 43.31 -3.96
N VAL A 356 -3.95 43.29 -3.92
CA VAL A 356 -3.13 43.34 -5.12
C VAL A 356 -3.58 42.14 -5.96
N PRO A 357 -4.07 42.33 -7.20
CA PRO A 357 -4.49 41.22 -8.03
C PRO A 357 -3.32 40.24 -8.15
N PRO A 358 -3.52 38.94 -7.86
CA PRO A 358 -2.45 37.97 -7.97
C PRO A 358 -1.89 38.04 -9.39
N PRO A 359 -0.55 38.05 -9.56
CA PRO A 359 0.04 38.06 -10.88
C PRO A 359 -0.55 36.89 -11.67
N ALA A 360 -1.00 37.16 -12.90
CA ALA A 360 -1.53 36.13 -13.79
C ALA A 360 -0.58 34.93 -13.75
N PRO A 361 -1.09 33.69 -13.55
CA PRO A 361 -0.25 32.52 -13.42
C PRO A 361 0.66 32.48 -14.64
N ALA A 362 1.97 32.62 -14.40
CA ALA A 362 2.96 32.57 -15.45
C ALA A 362 2.70 31.26 -16.21
N VAL A 363 2.36 31.38 -17.50
CA VAL A 363 2.17 30.23 -18.39
C VAL A 363 3.42 29.38 -18.24
N ALA A 364 3.30 28.26 -17.54
CA ALA A 364 4.45 27.44 -17.20
C ALA A 364 5.12 27.06 -18.52
N ALA A 365 6.39 27.45 -18.67
CA ALA A 365 7.15 27.16 -19.87
C ALA A 365 7.01 25.65 -20.20
N PRO A 366 6.80 25.30 -21.48
CA PRO A 366 6.64 23.91 -21.88
C PRO A 366 7.81 23.10 -21.32
N ARG A 367 7.48 22.06 -20.55
CA ARG A 367 8.50 21.23 -19.89
C ARG A 367 9.44 20.66 -20.96
N PRO A 368 10.77 20.72 -20.77
CA PRO A 368 11.71 20.25 -21.77
C PRO A 368 11.44 18.78 -22.08
N ARG A 369 11.20 18.48 -23.34
CA ARG A 369 11.02 17.11 -23.82
C ARG A 369 12.33 16.35 -23.61
N ARG A 370 12.28 15.24 -22.89
CA ARG A 370 13.42 14.32 -22.82
C ARG A 370 13.30 13.29 -23.94
N VAL A 371 14.39 13.11 -24.66
CA VAL A 371 14.53 12.06 -25.67
C VAL A 371 14.99 10.81 -24.93
N LEU A 372 14.22 9.71 -25.05
CA LEU A 372 14.66 8.41 -24.54
C LEU A 372 15.90 7.96 -25.31
N PRO A 373 16.82 7.19 -24.70
CA PRO A 373 17.89 6.53 -25.41
C PRO A 373 17.37 5.76 -26.62
N GLU A 374 18.07 5.81 -27.75
CA GLU A 374 17.71 5.03 -28.93
C GLU A 374 17.69 3.53 -28.61
N PRO A 375 16.82 2.74 -29.28
CA PRO A 375 16.76 1.30 -29.09
C PRO A 375 18.13 0.65 -29.32
N ASN A 376 18.63 -0.10 -28.34
CA ASN A 376 19.88 -0.83 -28.50
C ASN A 376 19.71 -1.91 -29.58
N ARG A 377 20.66 -1.98 -30.52
CA ARG A 377 20.80 -3.17 -31.36
C ARG A 377 21.12 -4.35 -30.46
N TYR A 378 20.37 -5.44 -30.61
CA TYR A 378 20.57 -6.64 -29.80
C TYR A 378 20.89 -7.83 -30.70
N ARG A 379 21.65 -8.78 -30.16
CA ARG A 379 21.90 -10.09 -30.77
C ARG A 379 21.29 -11.17 -29.89
N VAL A 380 20.71 -12.18 -30.53
CA VAL A 380 20.15 -13.35 -29.85
C VAL A 380 21.12 -14.51 -30.04
N ALA A 381 21.46 -15.20 -28.95
CA ALA A 381 22.27 -16.41 -28.98
C ALA A 381 21.47 -17.57 -28.36
N ALA A 382 21.81 -18.79 -28.73
CA ALA A 382 21.36 -19.95 -27.97
C ALA A 382 21.95 -19.86 -26.56
N SER A 383 21.13 -20.13 -25.54
CA SER A 383 21.60 -20.11 -24.15
C SER A 383 22.77 -21.08 -23.98
N SER A 384 23.94 -20.55 -23.63
CA SER A 384 25.17 -21.31 -23.37
C SER A 384 25.25 -21.88 -21.95
N ARG A 385 24.14 -21.80 -21.19
CA ARG A 385 24.18 -21.99 -19.74
C ARG A 385 24.46 -23.44 -19.33
N ARG A 386 25.42 -23.58 -18.39
CA ARG A 386 25.68 -24.80 -17.60
C ARG A 386 24.49 -25.10 -16.67
N ALA A 387 24.20 -26.39 -16.51
CA ALA A 387 23.13 -26.93 -15.68
C ALA A 387 23.13 -26.34 -14.26
N GLY A 388 22.00 -25.80 -13.80
CA GLY A 388 21.86 -25.37 -12.40
C GLY A 388 20.47 -24.85 -12.05
N VAL A 389 20.05 -23.74 -12.67
CA VAL A 389 18.78 -23.07 -12.31
C VAL A 389 17.95 -22.83 -13.57
N GLY A 390 16.82 -23.54 -13.69
CA GLY A 390 15.84 -23.31 -14.76
C GLY A 390 15.20 -21.92 -14.66
N HIS A 391 14.60 -21.42 -15.75
CA HIS A 391 13.91 -20.12 -15.72
C HIS A 391 12.58 -20.14 -14.95
N GLY A 392 12.04 -21.31 -14.60
CA GLY A 392 10.77 -21.45 -13.88
C GLY A 392 9.50 -21.29 -14.74
N VAL A 393 9.59 -20.64 -15.91
CA VAL A 393 8.46 -20.46 -16.84
C VAL A 393 8.15 -21.74 -17.62
N ARG A 394 7.11 -22.49 -17.25
CA ARG A 394 6.82 -23.86 -17.74
C ARG A 394 6.59 -24.01 -19.26
N TRP A 395 6.10 -22.98 -19.92
CA TRP A 395 5.80 -23.01 -21.37
C TRP A 395 7.01 -22.60 -22.23
N VAL A 396 8.07 -22.09 -21.62
CA VAL A 396 9.34 -21.78 -22.28
C VAL A 396 10.20 -23.06 -22.31
N PRO A 397 10.88 -23.38 -23.43
CA PRO A 397 11.82 -24.51 -23.47
C PRO A 397 12.97 -24.31 -22.50
N ASP A 398 13.48 -25.38 -21.86
CA ASP A 398 14.57 -25.32 -20.86
C ASP A 398 15.83 -24.56 -21.31
N ARG A 399 16.09 -24.54 -22.62
CA ARG A 399 17.19 -23.79 -23.26
C ARG A 399 16.63 -22.78 -24.25
N PRO A 400 15.99 -21.69 -23.77
CA PRO A 400 15.44 -20.71 -24.66
C PRO A 400 16.58 -19.88 -25.28
N PRO A 401 16.36 -19.29 -26.47
CA PRO A 401 17.26 -18.29 -27.01
C PRO A 401 17.21 -17.02 -26.15
N THR A 402 18.39 -16.50 -25.81
CA THR A 402 18.54 -15.36 -24.90
C THR A 402 19.38 -14.25 -25.54
N ASN A 403 19.41 -13.07 -24.92
CA ASN A 403 20.29 -11.98 -25.36
C ASN A 403 21.77 -12.40 -25.27
N ALA A 404 22.53 -12.19 -26.34
CA ALA A 404 23.96 -12.52 -26.39
C ALA A 404 24.86 -11.47 -25.68
N GLU A 405 24.36 -10.24 -25.61
CA GLU A 405 25.03 -9.06 -25.07
C GLU A 405 24.11 -8.39 -24.05
N PRO A 406 24.63 -7.58 -23.11
CA PRO A 406 23.79 -6.79 -22.22
C PRO A 406 22.79 -5.94 -22.99
N VAL A 407 21.52 -5.96 -22.59
CA VAL A 407 20.44 -5.26 -23.29
C VAL A 407 19.69 -4.35 -22.31
N ARG A 408 19.25 -3.19 -22.81
CA ARG A 408 18.34 -2.30 -22.08
C ARG A 408 16.92 -2.61 -22.51
N LEU A 409 16.05 -2.78 -21.52
CA LEU A 409 14.64 -3.13 -21.70
C LEU A 409 13.77 -2.15 -20.95
N TRP A 410 12.60 -1.89 -21.49
CA TRP A 410 11.64 -0.94 -20.98
C TRP A 410 10.38 -1.67 -20.56
N VAL A 411 9.91 -1.39 -19.35
CA VAL A 411 8.74 -2.03 -18.74
C VAL A 411 7.79 -0.94 -18.26
N SER A 412 6.49 -1.08 -18.60
CA SER A 412 5.44 -0.24 -18.04
C SER A 412 5.17 -0.65 -16.59
N CYS A 413 4.99 0.31 -15.70
CA CYS A 413 4.79 0.11 -14.28
C CYS A 413 3.68 1.05 -13.78
N PRO A 414 2.65 0.54 -13.09
CA PRO A 414 1.58 1.38 -12.57
C PRO A 414 1.99 2.17 -11.32
N VAL A 415 3.14 1.85 -10.72
CA VAL A 415 3.62 2.52 -9.50
C VAL A 415 4.88 3.35 -9.76
N PRO A 416 5.13 4.42 -8.99
CA PRO A 416 6.31 5.26 -9.15
C PRO A 416 7.62 4.46 -9.05
N PRO A 417 8.70 4.87 -9.74
CA PRO A 417 9.95 4.12 -9.77
C PRO A 417 10.58 3.89 -8.39
N GLY A 418 10.47 4.86 -7.49
CA GLY A 418 10.96 4.72 -6.10
C GLY A 418 10.17 3.68 -5.30
N ARG A 419 8.86 3.54 -5.57
CA ARG A 419 8.02 2.50 -4.95
C ARG A 419 8.32 1.13 -5.55
N ALA A 420 8.47 1.04 -6.87
CA ALA A 420 8.86 -0.18 -7.56
C ALA A 420 10.23 -0.72 -7.10
N LEU A 421 11.16 0.18 -6.74
CA LEU A 421 12.46 -0.16 -6.18
C LEU A 421 12.34 -0.90 -4.82
N VAL A 422 11.44 -0.42 -3.96
CA VAL A 422 11.29 -0.91 -2.57
C VAL A 422 10.32 -2.09 -2.50
N GLU A 423 9.15 -1.96 -3.12
CA GLU A 423 8.07 -2.94 -3.03
C GLU A 423 8.17 -4.03 -4.11
N GLY A 424 8.84 -3.74 -5.22
CA GLY A 424 8.89 -4.59 -6.41
C GLY A 424 8.00 -4.08 -7.55
N ILE A 425 8.29 -4.54 -8.77
CA ILE A 425 7.48 -4.23 -9.95
C ILE A 425 6.18 -5.04 -9.88
N PRO A 426 5.00 -4.39 -9.89
CA PRO A 426 3.72 -5.08 -9.88
C PRO A 426 3.56 -5.96 -11.13
N THR A 427 3.30 -7.25 -10.94
CA THR A 427 3.04 -8.21 -12.03
C THR A 427 2.17 -9.36 -11.53
N ALA A 428 1.38 -9.96 -12.41
CA ALA A 428 0.64 -11.18 -12.09
C ALA A 428 1.52 -12.45 -12.23
N ASN A 429 2.68 -12.36 -12.87
CA ASN A 429 3.41 -13.54 -13.37
C ASN A 429 4.80 -13.65 -12.74
N LEU A 430 5.38 -14.86 -12.75
CA LEU A 430 6.79 -15.14 -12.43
C LEU A 430 7.78 -14.59 -13.47
N PHE A 431 7.39 -13.60 -14.26
CA PHE A 431 8.23 -12.93 -15.23
C PHE A 431 7.73 -11.52 -15.52
N LEU A 432 8.63 -10.70 -16.07
CA LEU A 432 8.31 -9.42 -16.70
C LEU A 432 8.44 -9.53 -18.21
N VAL A 433 7.74 -8.68 -18.93
CA VAL A 433 7.95 -8.46 -20.36
C VAL A 433 8.54 -7.07 -20.54
N GLY A 434 9.72 -7.00 -21.14
CA GLY A 434 10.36 -5.75 -21.52
C GLY A 434 10.48 -5.61 -23.03
N ASP A 435 10.49 -4.37 -23.50
CA ASP A 435 10.71 -4.02 -24.91
C ASP A 435 12.02 -3.21 -25.05
N VAL A 436 12.75 -3.36 -26.14
CA VAL A 436 13.93 -2.52 -26.43
C VAL A 436 13.54 -1.09 -26.83
N ASP A 437 12.29 -0.89 -27.27
CA ASP A 437 11.75 0.39 -27.71
C ASP A 437 10.89 1.03 -26.60
N GLY A 438 11.53 1.87 -25.78
CA GLY A 438 10.86 2.55 -24.67
C GLY A 438 9.77 3.54 -25.12
N ALA A 439 9.88 4.12 -26.32
CA ALA A 439 8.88 5.03 -26.85
C ALA A 439 7.59 4.29 -27.22
N ARG A 440 7.71 3.07 -27.72
CA ARG A 440 6.56 2.17 -27.96
C ARG A 440 5.86 1.81 -26.65
N VAL A 441 6.60 1.42 -25.61
CA VAL A 441 6.04 1.07 -24.30
C VAL A 441 5.33 2.28 -23.67
N ALA A 442 5.94 3.47 -23.72
CA ALA A 442 5.33 4.69 -23.21
C ALA A 442 4.01 5.04 -23.92
N ARG A 443 4.00 5.00 -25.26
CA ARG A 443 2.78 5.28 -26.04
C ARG A 443 1.63 4.32 -25.75
N ALA A 444 1.94 3.04 -25.55
CA ALA A 444 0.93 2.05 -25.23
C ALA A 444 0.39 2.15 -23.79
N ASN A 445 1.03 2.94 -22.92
CA ASN A 445 0.71 3.02 -21.50
C ASN A 445 0.68 4.46 -21.00
N PRO A 446 -0.22 5.32 -21.50
CA PRO A 446 -0.35 6.70 -21.04
C PRO A 446 -0.70 6.75 -19.54
N GLY A 447 -0.16 7.74 -18.83
CA GLY A 447 -0.38 7.93 -17.40
C GLY A 447 0.33 6.92 -16.48
N SER A 448 1.11 5.98 -17.02
CA SER A 448 1.90 5.02 -16.23
C SER A 448 3.32 5.54 -15.95
N TYR A 449 4.16 4.68 -15.37
CA TYR A 449 5.60 4.90 -15.26
C TYR A 449 6.35 3.96 -16.20
N LEU A 450 7.42 4.45 -16.79
CA LEU A 450 8.30 3.68 -17.66
C LEU A 450 9.61 3.37 -16.91
N LEU A 451 9.92 2.10 -16.72
CA LEU A 451 11.13 1.65 -16.04
C LEU A 451 12.17 1.15 -17.06
N CYS A 452 13.41 1.62 -16.93
CA CYS A 452 14.55 1.14 -17.70
C CYS A 452 15.29 0.05 -16.91
N LEU A 453 15.32 -1.15 -17.46
CA LEU A 453 16.02 -2.31 -16.91
C LEU A 453 17.28 -2.60 -17.73
N GLY A 454 18.39 -2.89 -17.07
CA GLY A 454 19.59 -3.44 -17.69
C GLY A 454 19.65 -4.94 -17.44
N ALA A 455 19.59 -5.75 -18.50
CA ALA A 455 19.69 -7.20 -18.42
C ALA A 455 21.06 -7.66 -18.94
N ASP A 456 21.82 -8.36 -18.10
CA ASP A 456 23.10 -8.96 -18.50
C ASP A 456 22.95 -9.96 -19.66
N ALA A 457 24.06 -10.30 -20.33
CA ALA A 457 24.07 -11.34 -21.35
C ALA A 457 23.48 -12.66 -20.83
N GLY A 458 22.47 -13.18 -21.51
CA GLY A 458 21.80 -14.44 -21.19
C GLY A 458 20.76 -14.35 -20.06
N SER A 459 20.36 -13.17 -19.59
CA SER A 459 19.32 -13.02 -18.56
C SER A 459 17.93 -12.65 -19.12
N ALA A 460 17.80 -12.40 -20.42
CA ALA A 460 16.55 -12.06 -21.08
C ALA A 460 16.24 -13.03 -22.25
N ILE A 461 15.02 -13.57 -22.29
CA ILE A 461 14.57 -14.53 -23.31
C ILE A 461 13.94 -13.78 -24.48
N ALA A 462 14.43 -14.01 -25.70
CA ALA A 462 13.88 -13.36 -26.90
C ALA A 462 12.53 -14.01 -27.30
N LEU A 463 11.42 -13.28 -27.14
CA LEU A 463 10.08 -13.83 -27.39
C LEU A 463 9.82 -14.16 -28.87
N SER A 464 10.47 -13.44 -29.78
CA SER A 464 10.41 -13.69 -31.23
C SER A 464 10.82 -15.11 -31.65
N GLN A 465 11.52 -15.85 -30.80
CA GLN A 465 12.00 -17.20 -31.07
C GLN A 465 11.27 -18.27 -30.24
N VAL A 466 10.31 -17.88 -29.38
CA VAL A 466 9.51 -18.82 -28.58
C VAL A 466 8.29 -19.25 -29.39
N ARG A 467 8.27 -20.52 -29.83
CA ARG A 467 7.23 -21.04 -30.74
C ARG A 467 5.84 -21.17 -30.10
N LYS A 468 5.76 -21.39 -28.78
CA LYS A 468 4.52 -21.69 -28.05
C LYS A 468 4.32 -20.73 -26.89
N ILE A 469 3.88 -19.52 -27.20
CA ILE A 469 3.42 -18.55 -26.19
C ILE A 469 1.94 -18.84 -25.89
N PRO A 470 1.52 -19.01 -24.63
CA PRO A 470 0.11 -19.16 -24.27
C PRO A 470 -0.74 -17.99 -24.78
N ASP A 471 -2.00 -18.23 -25.15
CA ASP A 471 -2.87 -17.20 -25.72
C ASP A 471 -3.13 -16.04 -24.76
N GLU A 472 -3.24 -16.32 -23.46
CA GLU A 472 -3.36 -15.29 -22.42
C GLU A 472 -2.15 -14.35 -22.38
N VAL A 473 -0.94 -14.91 -22.54
CA VAL A 473 0.29 -14.11 -22.62
C VAL A 473 0.33 -13.33 -23.93
N ARG A 474 -0.10 -13.94 -25.06
CA ARG A 474 -0.20 -13.23 -26.35
C ARG A 474 -1.19 -12.08 -26.31
N LEU A 475 -2.34 -12.25 -25.66
CA LEU A 475 -3.35 -11.21 -25.48
C LEU A 475 -2.77 -10.03 -24.72
N ARG A 476 -2.12 -10.28 -23.58
CA ARG A 476 -1.40 -9.24 -22.81
C ARG A 476 -0.30 -8.54 -23.62
N LEU A 477 0.39 -9.28 -24.51
CA LEU A 477 1.39 -8.70 -25.42
C LEU A 477 0.77 -7.86 -26.55
N ARG A 478 -0.48 -8.14 -26.95
CA ARG A 478 -1.21 -7.37 -27.97
C ARG A 478 -1.85 -6.10 -27.41
N ASP A 479 -2.41 -6.19 -26.19
CA ASP A 479 -2.98 -5.02 -25.51
C ASP A 479 -1.92 -3.93 -25.32
N ALA A 480 -0.64 -4.33 -25.18
CA ALA A 480 0.50 -3.42 -25.12
C ALA A 480 0.98 -2.87 -26.49
N SER A 481 0.41 -3.27 -27.63
CA SER A 481 0.76 -2.75 -28.97
C SER A 481 -0.35 -1.96 -29.64
N ASP A 482 -1.61 -2.25 -29.35
CA ASP A 482 -2.74 -1.78 -30.17
C ASP A 482 -3.22 -0.35 -29.85
N GLY A 483 -2.47 0.40 -29.03
CA GLY A 483 -2.74 1.81 -28.72
C GLY A 483 -2.48 2.79 -29.88
N ASP A 484 -1.91 2.34 -31.00
CA ASP A 484 -1.71 3.16 -32.20
C ASP A 484 -2.98 3.15 -33.06
N GLY A 485 -4.06 3.73 -32.52
CA GLY A 485 -5.33 3.99 -33.21
C GLY A 485 -5.20 5.11 -34.24
N GLY A 486 -4.22 4.98 -35.14
CA GLY A 486 -4.04 5.86 -36.29
C GLY A 486 -5.24 5.77 -37.22
N ASP A 487 -6.20 6.66 -36.98
CA ASP A 487 -7.35 6.92 -37.83
C ASP A 487 -6.86 7.41 -39.20
N GLY A 488 -7.15 6.66 -40.26
CA GLY A 488 -6.98 7.11 -41.65
C GLY A 488 -6.00 6.30 -42.50
N GLY A 489 -6.52 5.26 -43.17
CA GLY A 489 -5.80 4.61 -44.26
C GLY A 489 -6.47 3.34 -44.78
N ASP A 490 -7.66 3.47 -45.38
CA ASP A 490 -8.25 2.41 -46.21
C ASP A 490 -7.32 2.11 -47.40
N GLY A 491 -6.52 1.05 -47.29
CA GLY A 491 -5.59 0.65 -48.34
C GLY A 491 -5.09 -0.77 -48.11
N GLY A 492 -5.91 -1.74 -48.52
CA GLY A 492 -5.70 -3.16 -48.30
C GLY A 492 -4.29 -3.67 -48.59
N SER A 493 -3.71 -4.33 -47.60
CA SER A 493 -2.65 -5.31 -47.83
C SER A 493 -2.79 -6.44 -46.81
N SER A 494 -3.36 -7.55 -47.26
CA SER A 494 -3.54 -8.82 -46.53
C SER A 494 -2.22 -9.58 -46.37
N GLY A 495 -1.15 -8.89 -45.99
CA GLY A 495 0.19 -9.43 -45.86
C GLY A 495 0.53 -9.75 -44.41
N SER A 496 0.47 -11.04 -44.06
CA SER A 496 1.16 -11.66 -42.91
C SER A 496 1.10 -10.89 -41.59
N SER A 497 0.12 -11.25 -40.75
CA SER A 497 0.05 -10.93 -39.31
C SER A 497 1.19 -11.64 -38.54
N GLY A 498 2.42 -11.33 -38.91
CA GLY A 498 3.62 -11.70 -38.16
C GLY A 498 3.52 -11.01 -36.81
N SER A 499 3.22 -11.80 -35.77
CA SER A 499 3.21 -11.35 -34.38
C SER A 499 4.45 -10.50 -34.09
N ASP A 500 4.25 -9.19 -33.90
CA ASP A 500 5.32 -8.23 -33.61
C ASP A 500 5.85 -8.44 -32.19
N THR A 501 6.61 -9.52 -32.05
CA THR A 501 7.37 -9.90 -30.86
C THR A 501 8.85 -9.56 -31.04
N THR A 502 9.20 -8.88 -32.14
CA THR A 502 10.54 -8.37 -32.40
C THR A 502 10.83 -7.28 -31.36
N GLY A 503 12.00 -7.34 -30.72
CA GLY A 503 12.38 -6.40 -29.67
C GLY A 503 11.81 -6.68 -28.29
N ARG A 504 10.92 -7.68 -28.15
CA ARG A 504 10.33 -8.06 -26.85
C ARG A 504 11.08 -9.21 -26.20
N PHE A 505 11.32 -9.05 -24.91
CA PHE A 505 12.04 -10.00 -24.08
C PHE A 505 11.22 -10.38 -22.85
N LEU A 506 11.31 -11.65 -22.47
CA LEU A 506 10.80 -12.15 -21.20
C LEU A 506 11.95 -12.20 -20.18
N LEU A 507 11.69 -11.69 -18.98
CA LEU A 507 12.62 -11.64 -17.85
C LEU A 507 12.10 -12.55 -16.73
N PRO A 508 12.55 -13.81 -16.64
CA PRO A 508 12.08 -14.75 -15.62
C PRO A 508 12.50 -14.32 -14.22
N ALA A 509 11.63 -14.51 -13.22
CA ALA A 509 11.91 -14.24 -11.82
C ALA A 509 13.21 -14.90 -11.32
N ALA A 510 13.50 -16.12 -11.78
CA ALA A 510 14.71 -16.87 -11.44
C ALA A 510 16.02 -16.20 -11.92
N TRP A 511 15.94 -15.25 -12.84
CA TRP A 511 17.10 -14.59 -13.47
C TRP A 511 17.14 -13.08 -13.19
N LEU A 512 16.23 -12.55 -12.35
CA LEU A 512 16.16 -11.12 -12.02
C LEU A 512 17.32 -10.65 -11.12
N ASP A 513 18.04 -11.57 -10.49
CA ASP A 513 19.33 -11.32 -9.84
C ASP A 513 20.41 -10.83 -10.81
N ARG A 514 20.16 -10.90 -12.13
CA ARG A 514 20.99 -10.42 -13.25
C ARG A 514 20.32 -9.32 -14.08
N VAL A 515 19.29 -8.72 -13.53
CA VAL A 515 18.58 -7.58 -14.11
C VAL A 515 18.69 -6.43 -13.11
N ARG A 516 19.01 -5.22 -13.59
CA ARG A 516 19.18 -4.03 -12.76
C ARG A 516 18.18 -2.97 -13.13
N LEU A 517 17.52 -2.38 -12.13
CA LEU A 517 16.66 -1.22 -12.34
C LEU A 517 17.52 0.05 -12.45
N LEU A 518 17.64 0.60 -13.66
CA LEU A 518 18.59 1.68 -13.98
C LEU A 518 17.97 3.06 -13.84
N ALA A 519 16.74 3.25 -14.33
CA ALA A 519 16.07 4.55 -14.32
C ALA A 519 14.55 4.38 -14.38
N GLY A 520 13.83 5.45 -14.05
CA GLY A 520 12.38 5.53 -14.20
C GLY A 520 11.93 6.89 -14.73
N TYR A 521 10.84 6.87 -15.50
CA TYR A 521 10.23 8.03 -16.13
C TYR A 521 8.73 8.01 -15.85
N GLN A 522 8.11 9.18 -15.75
CA GLN A 522 6.65 9.30 -15.74
C GLN A 522 6.17 9.41 -17.19
N VAL A 523 5.05 8.78 -17.54
CA VAL A 523 4.44 8.90 -18.86
C VAL A 523 3.23 9.82 -18.73
N ASP A 524 3.15 10.87 -19.56
CA ASP A 524 1.96 11.72 -19.60
C ASP A 524 0.79 11.03 -20.31
N ASP A 525 -0.35 11.72 -20.35
CA ASP A 525 -1.56 11.24 -21.00
C ASP A 525 -1.40 11.11 -22.53
N ASP A 526 -0.40 11.78 -23.13
CA ASP A 526 -0.04 11.66 -24.56
C ASP A 526 0.91 10.47 -24.83
N GLY A 527 1.23 9.67 -23.81
CA GLY A 527 2.16 8.56 -23.94
C GLY A 527 3.63 8.98 -24.06
N ARG A 528 3.97 10.22 -23.69
CA ARG A 528 5.33 10.75 -23.74
C ARG A 528 6.02 10.67 -22.37
N PRO A 529 7.25 10.17 -22.30
CA PRO A 529 8.00 10.12 -21.07
C PRO A 529 8.50 11.51 -20.66
N HIS A 530 8.26 11.89 -19.41
CA HIS A 530 8.76 13.09 -18.75
C HIS A 530 9.15 12.77 -17.30
N GLY A 531 10.00 13.62 -16.70
CA GLY A 531 10.55 13.32 -15.38
C GLY A 531 11.52 12.13 -15.44
N HIS A 532 12.63 12.23 -14.72
CA HIS A 532 13.67 11.21 -14.75
C HIS A 532 14.22 11.03 -13.36
N VAL A 533 14.19 9.79 -12.90
CA VAL A 533 14.83 9.38 -11.66
C VAL A 533 15.89 8.35 -12.02
N GLN A 534 17.15 8.70 -11.77
CA GLN A 534 18.24 7.73 -11.82
C GLN A 534 18.11 6.82 -10.61
N LEU A 535 18.20 5.50 -10.82
CA LEU A 535 18.05 4.50 -9.77
C LEU A 535 19.41 3.83 -9.52
N PRO A 536 19.62 3.26 -8.31
CA PRO A 536 20.92 2.76 -7.88
C PRO A 536 21.40 1.50 -8.63
N GLY A 537 20.62 0.95 -9.56
CA GLY A 537 21.01 -0.27 -10.26
C GLY A 537 21.00 -1.48 -9.34
N VAL A 538 19.90 -1.70 -8.61
CA VAL A 538 19.69 -2.89 -7.76
C VAL A 538 18.95 -4.00 -8.52
N PRO A 539 19.05 -5.27 -8.07
CA PRO A 539 18.20 -6.35 -8.58
C PRO A 539 16.71 -5.99 -8.53
N VAL A 540 15.96 -6.44 -9.53
CA VAL A 540 14.53 -6.11 -9.66
C VAL A 540 13.69 -7.04 -8.77
N PRO A 541 13.00 -6.55 -7.73
CA PRO A 541 12.03 -7.35 -7.01
C PRO A 541 10.71 -7.42 -7.81
N LEU A 542 9.97 -8.52 -7.67
CA LEU A 542 8.58 -8.63 -8.14
C LEU A 542 7.62 -8.50 -6.97
N ASN A 543 6.53 -7.76 -7.20
CA ASN A 543 5.37 -7.70 -6.33
C ASN A 543 4.18 -8.32 -7.06
N TYR A 544 3.54 -9.34 -6.49
CA TYR A 544 2.46 -10.02 -7.19
C TYR A 544 1.11 -9.37 -6.97
N THR A 545 0.54 -8.85 -8.06
CA THR A 545 -0.76 -8.19 -8.06
C THR A 545 -1.51 -8.55 -9.34
N GLY A 546 -2.83 -8.71 -9.25
CA GLY A 546 -3.68 -8.90 -10.44
C GLY A 546 -3.58 -10.28 -11.08
N ALA A 547 -3.17 -11.30 -10.33
CA ALA A 547 -3.24 -12.68 -10.78
C ALA A 547 -4.69 -13.07 -11.10
N GLY A 548 -4.89 -13.90 -12.14
CA GLY A 548 -6.20 -14.30 -12.64
C GLY A 548 -7.02 -15.14 -11.66
N HIS A 549 -6.38 -15.67 -10.59
CA HIS A 549 -7.11 -16.29 -9.48
C HIS A 549 -7.65 -15.30 -8.46
N GLY A 550 -7.22 -14.04 -8.48
CA GLY A 550 -7.73 -12.99 -7.62
C GLY A 550 -7.12 -12.94 -6.21
N VAL A 551 -6.13 -13.77 -5.89
CA VAL A 551 -5.42 -13.72 -4.60
C VAL A 551 -4.24 -12.76 -4.69
N ASP A 552 -4.26 -11.70 -3.90
CA ASP A 552 -3.20 -10.71 -3.90
C ASP A 552 -1.92 -11.25 -3.23
N GLY A 553 -0.76 -10.86 -3.76
CA GLY A 553 0.54 -11.35 -3.30
C GLY A 553 0.93 -12.75 -3.79
N LEU A 554 0.14 -13.39 -4.66
CA LEU A 554 0.45 -14.69 -5.27
C LEU A 554 0.54 -14.59 -6.81
N PRO A 555 1.50 -15.25 -7.48
CA PRO A 555 1.62 -15.24 -8.94
C PRO A 555 0.58 -16.15 -9.62
N ASP A 556 0.39 -16.00 -10.94
CA ASP A 556 -0.46 -16.88 -11.76
C ASP A 556 0.06 -18.33 -11.76
N GLU A 557 1.38 -18.52 -11.66
CA GLU A 557 2.06 -19.82 -11.71
C GLU A 557 2.10 -20.60 -10.38
N VAL A 558 1.22 -20.28 -9.43
CA VAL A 558 1.02 -21.12 -8.24
C VAL A 558 0.68 -22.57 -8.61
N VAL A 559 1.04 -23.51 -7.72
CA VAL A 559 0.65 -24.91 -7.87
C VAL A 559 -0.81 -25.06 -7.52
N ARG A 560 -1.62 -25.45 -8.50
CA ARG A 560 -3.06 -25.63 -8.33
C ARG A 560 -3.41 -27.01 -7.77
N TRP A 561 -4.47 -27.06 -6.97
CA TRP A 561 -5.02 -28.25 -6.35
C TRP A 561 -6.53 -28.36 -6.63
N PRO A 562 -7.06 -29.57 -6.84
CA PRO A 562 -6.36 -30.85 -7.01
C PRO A 562 -5.51 -30.87 -8.29
N ALA A 563 -4.40 -31.61 -8.26
CA ALA A 563 -3.60 -31.84 -9.44
C ALA A 563 -4.29 -32.84 -10.40
N GLY A 564 -4.12 -32.63 -11.71
CA GLY A 564 -4.65 -33.54 -12.74
C GLY A 564 -6.09 -33.20 -13.16
N ARG A 565 -6.87 -34.22 -13.56
CA ARG A 565 -8.27 -34.04 -14.05
C ARG A 565 -9.34 -34.48 -13.03
N ARG A 566 -8.93 -35.07 -11.91
CA ARG A 566 -9.87 -35.63 -10.93
C ARG A 566 -10.22 -34.57 -9.89
N ALA A 567 -11.52 -34.44 -9.60
CA ALA A 567 -11.98 -33.64 -8.48
C ALA A 567 -11.44 -34.19 -7.15
N GLY A 568 -11.20 -33.30 -6.20
CA GLY A 568 -10.71 -33.60 -4.85
C GLY A 568 -11.69 -33.11 -3.81
N HIS A 569 -11.47 -33.51 -2.56
CA HIS A 569 -12.28 -33.03 -1.43
C HIS A 569 -11.41 -32.30 -0.43
N ALA A 570 -11.86 -31.14 0.00
CA ALA A 570 -11.22 -30.35 1.04
C ALA A 570 -12.23 -29.98 2.14
N TRP A 571 -11.71 -29.54 3.26
CA TRP A 571 -12.47 -29.12 4.42
C TRP A 571 -12.29 -27.63 4.65
N VAL A 572 -13.41 -26.95 4.83
CA VAL A 572 -13.51 -25.50 5.03
C VAL A 572 -14.22 -25.26 6.35
N VAL A 573 -13.69 -24.36 7.18
CA VAL A 573 -14.34 -23.94 8.42
C VAL A 573 -14.95 -22.56 8.19
N LEU A 574 -16.26 -22.44 8.37
CA LEU A 574 -17.00 -21.19 8.23
C LEU A 574 -17.59 -20.76 9.57
N PRO A 575 -17.82 -19.46 9.80
CA PRO A 575 -18.73 -19.02 10.85
C PRO A 575 -20.09 -19.72 10.71
N GLN A 576 -20.73 -19.99 11.86
CA GLN A 576 -22.07 -20.58 11.86
C GLN A 576 -23.10 -19.59 11.30
N THR A 577 -22.95 -18.30 11.58
CA THR A 577 -23.76 -17.23 10.98
C THR A 577 -23.34 -17.04 9.52
N PRO A 578 -24.30 -16.99 8.56
CA PRO A 578 -24.00 -16.66 7.18
C PRO A 578 -23.31 -15.30 7.09
N ALA A 579 -22.05 -15.33 6.64
CA ALA A 579 -21.24 -14.16 6.38
C ALA A 579 -20.26 -14.52 5.26
N ALA A 580 -20.01 -13.58 4.36
CA ALA A 580 -18.90 -13.70 3.43
C ALA A 580 -17.58 -13.72 4.23
N PRO A 581 -16.57 -14.50 3.80
CA PRO A 581 -15.27 -14.47 4.44
C PRO A 581 -14.64 -13.08 4.30
N ASP A 582 -14.01 -12.59 5.36
CA ASP A 582 -13.22 -11.37 5.32
C ASP A 582 -11.97 -11.61 4.47
N GLY A 583 -11.94 -11.05 3.25
CA GLY A 583 -10.78 -11.05 2.37
C GLY A 583 -10.95 -11.77 1.03
N ASP A 584 -9.83 -11.94 0.34
CA ASP A 584 -9.73 -12.48 -1.03
C ASP A 584 -9.66 -14.02 -1.08
N VAL A 585 -9.51 -14.67 0.07
CA VAL A 585 -9.22 -16.09 0.19
C VAL A 585 -9.97 -16.78 1.31
N LEU A 586 -10.24 -18.06 1.12
CA LEU A 586 -10.76 -18.95 2.13
C LEU A 586 -9.79 -20.10 2.38
N HIS A 587 -9.47 -20.35 3.64
CA HIS A 587 -8.53 -21.40 4.03
C HIS A 587 -9.20 -22.77 4.03
N ALA A 588 -8.58 -23.74 3.37
CA ALA A 588 -9.04 -25.12 3.34
C ALA A 588 -7.92 -26.08 3.78
N SER A 589 -8.32 -27.25 4.31
CA SER A 589 -7.41 -28.33 4.69
C SER A 589 -7.78 -29.62 3.96
N ARG A 590 -6.77 -30.46 3.68
CA ARG A 590 -7.00 -31.81 3.15
C ARG A 590 -7.49 -32.75 4.24
N GLN A 591 -7.16 -32.46 5.49
CA GLN A 591 -7.57 -33.21 6.66
C GLN A 591 -8.74 -32.52 7.35
N ARG A 592 -9.51 -33.31 8.11
CA ARG A 592 -10.64 -32.77 8.88
C ARG A 592 -10.09 -31.93 10.05
N PRO A 593 -10.36 -30.62 10.13
CA PRO A 593 -9.88 -29.78 11.23
C PRO A 593 -10.52 -30.15 12.57
N ALA A 594 -9.84 -29.77 13.67
CA ALA A 594 -10.39 -29.85 15.02
C ALA A 594 -11.65 -28.98 15.18
N VAL A 595 -12.48 -29.32 16.16
CA VAL A 595 -13.75 -28.61 16.42
C VAL A 595 -13.48 -27.18 16.87
N ARG A 596 -14.27 -26.24 16.36
CA ARG A 596 -14.24 -24.82 16.75
C ARG A 596 -15.65 -24.36 17.07
N ALA A 597 -15.89 -23.93 18.31
CA ALA A 597 -17.19 -23.41 18.73
C ALA A 597 -17.62 -22.21 17.87
N GLY A 598 -18.93 -22.08 17.63
CA GLY A 598 -19.50 -21.00 16.80
C GLY A 598 -19.21 -21.12 15.29
N HIS A 599 -18.66 -22.25 14.85
CA HIS A 599 -18.33 -22.51 13.46
C HIS A 599 -19.05 -23.76 12.94
N ARG A 600 -19.18 -23.82 11.62
CA ARG A 600 -19.57 -25.02 10.87
C ARG A 600 -18.41 -25.49 10.02
N LEU A 601 -18.29 -26.80 9.92
CA LEU A 601 -17.33 -27.45 9.05
C LEU A 601 -18.05 -27.87 7.77
N VAL A 602 -17.44 -27.58 6.63
CA VAL A 602 -17.99 -27.86 5.31
C VAL A 602 -16.98 -28.70 4.54
N ARG A 603 -17.42 -29.84 4.00
CA ARG A 603 -16.62 -30.62 3.06
C ARG A 603 -17.03 -30.19 1.66
N VAL A 604 -16.07 -29.68 0.92
CA VAL A 604 -16.27 -29.20 -0.45
C VAL A 604 -15.60 -30.15 -1.43
N ARG A 605 -16.29 -30.43 -2.52
CA ARG A 605 -15.73 -31.04 -3.72
C ARG A 605 -15.22 -29.92 -4.61
N LEU A 606 -13.93 -29.98 -4.91
CA LEU A 606 -13.25 -29.02 -5.78
C LEU A 606 -12.90 -29.68 -7.11
N ASP A 607 -13.23 -29.01 -8.20
CA ASP A 607 -12.77 -29.41 -9.52
C ASP A 607 -11.26 -29.18 -9.66
N ALA A 608 -10.67 -29.80 -10.68
CA ALA A 608 -9.24 -29.70 -10.93
C ALA A 608 -8.80 -28.24 -11.08
N GLY A 609 -7.77 -27.85 -10.34
CA GLY A 609 -7.16 -26.53 -10.45
C GLY A 609 -7.86 -25.40 -9.69
N THR A 610 -8.96 -25.67 -8.98
CA THR A 610 -9.79 -24.64 -8.34
C THR A 610 -9.16 -23.99 -7.10
N ALA A 611 -8.35 -24.72 -6.35
CA ALA A 611 -7.62 -24.21 -5.18
C ALA A 611 -6.12 -24.07 -5.44
N ILE A 612 -5.42 -23.41 -4.51
CA ILE A 612 -3.98 -23.22 -4.50
C ILE A 612 -3.37 -24.11 -3.43
N ASP A 613 -2.38 -24.92 -3.81
CA ASP A 613 -1.56 -25.73 -2.91
C ASP A 613 -0.46 -24.87 -2.30
N VAL A 614 -0.64 -24.40 -1.07
CA VAL A 614 0.28 -23.41 -0.46
C VAL A 614 1.69 -24.00 -0.26
N PRO A 615 1.87 -25.19 0.36
CA PRO A 615 3.20 -25.79 0.48
C PRO A 615 3.88 -26.11 -0.84
N ALA A 616 3.15 -26.66 -1.81
CA ALA A 616 3.74 -26.98 -3.11
C ALA A 616 4.10 -25.72 -3.90
N SER A 617 3.30 -24.66 -3.79
CA SER A 617 3.62 -23.35 -4.39
C SER A 617 4.85 -22.74 -3.73
N ALA A 618 4.93 -22.76 -2.40
CA ALA A 618 6.08 -22.22 -1.68
C ALA A 618 7.38 -22.97 -2.03
N ALA A 619 7.32 -24.30 -2.11
CA ALA A 619 8.46 -25.11 -2.56
C ALA A 619 8.88 -24.77 -4.00
N ALA A 620 7.92 -24.49 -4.89
CA ALA A 620 8.21 -24.06 -6.26
C ALA A 620 8.86 -22.66 -6.33
N LEU A 621 8.60 -21.78 -5.36
CA LEU A 621 9.15 -20.41 -5.31
C LEU A 621 10.38 -20.27 -4.41
N ALA A 622 10.71 -21.24 -3.57
CA ALA A 622 11.76 -21.14 -2.53
C ALA A 622 13.17 -20.77 -3.08
N GLY A 623 13.43 -20.96 -4.37
CA GLY A 623 14.70 -20.59 -5.02
C GLY A 623 14.71 -19.22 -5.71
N LEU A 624 13.61 -18.46 -5.67
CA LEU A 624 13.46 -17.20 -6.40
C LEU A 624 13.70 -16.01 -5.46
N VAL A 625 14.97 -15.59 -5.33
CA VAL A 625 15.39 -14.53 -4.39
C VAL A 625 14.78 -13.15 -4.70
N SER A 626 14.35 -12.91 -5.93
CA SER A 626 13.77 -11.64 -6.38
C SER A 626 12.25 -11.57 -6.23
N VAL A 627 11.66 -12.50 -5.48
CA VAL A 627 10.21 -12.66 -5.39
C VAL A 627 9.71 -12.30 -4.00
N ARG A 628 8.79 -11.34 -3.92
CA ARG A 628 8.02 -11.07 -2.70
C ARG A 628 6.63 -11.70 -2.86
N SER A 629 6.29 -12.63 -1.99
CA SER A 629 5.00 -13.33 -2.04
C SER A 629 4.43 -13.58 -0.66
N ARG A 630 3.10 -13.54 -0.56
CA ARG A 630 2.30 -13.87 0.64
C ARG A 630 2.36 -15.36 1.02
N LEU A 631 3.00 -16.23 0.22
CA LEU A 631 3.10 -17.66 0.52
C LEU A 631 3.76 -17.96 1.87
N SER A 632 4.78 -17.20 2.26
CA SER A 632 5.45 -17.37 3.56
C SER A 632 4.48 -17.11 4.71
N ASP A 633 3.68 -16.04 4.60
CA ASP A 633 2.66 -15.69 5.60
C ASP A 633 1.57 -16.74 5.69
N LEU A 634 1.10 -17.25 4.53
CA LEU A 634 0.12 -18.32 4.46
C LEU A 634 0.66 -19.62 5.09
N LEU A 635 1.92 -19.97 4.84
CA LEU A 635 2.58 -21.12 5.46
C LEU A 635 2.72 -20.96 6.97
N LEU A 636 3.17 -19.80 7.45
CA LEU A 636 3.27 -19.51 8.88
C LEU A 636 1.89 -19.53 9.56
N GLY A 637 0.84 -19.12 8.84
CA GLY A 637 -0.55 -19.25 9.26
C GLY A 637 -1.12 -20.68 9.18
N GLY A 638 -0.33 -21.66 8.77
CA GLY A 638 -0.72 -23.07 8.68
C GLY A 638 -1.70 -23.36 7.53
N ALA A 639 -1.79 -22.50 6.52
CA ALA A 639 -2.65 -22.74 5.36
C ALA A 639 -2.10 -23.88 4.50
N GLU A 640 -2.89 -24.94 4.35
CA GLU A 640 -2.57 -26.05 3.44
C GLU A 640 -3.05 -25.78 2.01
N LEU A 641 -4.30 -25.31 1.91
CA LEU A 641 -4.97 -24.96 0.67
C LEU A 641 -5.60 -23.59 0.83
N VAL A 642 -5.57 -22.81 -0.25
CA VAL A 642 -6.28 -21.55 -0.34
C VAL A 642 -7.28 -21.64 -1.48
N LEU A 643 -8.54 -21.33 -1.21
CA LEU A 643 -9.60 -21.22 -2.19
C LEU A 643 -9.81 -19.73 -2.51
N PRO A 644 -9.50 -19.28 -3.74
CA PRO A 644 -9.76 -17.90 -4.13
C PRO A 644 -11.26 -17.59 -4.20
N SER A 645 -11.64 -16.33 -4.00
CA SER A 645 -13.05 -15.90 -4.05
C SER A 645 -13.76 -16.23 -5.38
N ALA A 646 -13.06 -16.04 -6.50
CA ALA A 646 -13.56 -16.40 -7.84
C ALA A 646 -13.87 -17.91 -7.99
N SER A 647 -13.37 -18.75 -7.10
CA SER A 647 -13.59 -20.20 -7.11
C SER A 647 -14.78 -20.66 -6.25
N TYR A 648 -15.43 -19.77 -5.50
CA TYR A 648 -16.50 -20.16 -4.56
C TYR A 648 -17.72 -20.77 -5.27
N ASP A 649 -18.10 -20.25 -6.44
CA ASP A 649 -19.21 -20.79 -7.24
C ASP A 649 -18.90 -22.14 -7.90
N HIS A 650 -17.61 -22.44 -8.06
CA HIS A 650 -17.13 -23.69 -8.63
C HIS A 650 -16.91 -24.78 -7.56
N ALA A 651 -16.75 -24.39 -6.30
CA ALA A 651 -16.64 -25.32 -5.18
C ALA A 651 -18.03 -25.85 -4.78
N ARG A 652 -18.24 -27.17 -4.85
CA ARG A 652 -19.54 -27.80 -4.54
C ARG A 652 -19.56 -28.33 -3.12
N VAL A 653 -20.55 -27.94 -2.33
CA VAL A 653 -20.74 -28.44 -0.97
C VAL A 653 -21.20 -29.90 -1.01
N ASP A 654 -20.41 -30.80 -0.44
CA ASP A 654 -20.78 -32.23 -0.30
C ASP A 654 -21.47 -32.46 1.04
N GLN A 655 -20.89 -31.98 2.14
CA GLN A 655 -21.39 -32.28 3.48
C GLN A 655 -21.20 -31.07 4.42
N VAL A 656 -22.07 -30.93 5.42
CA VAL A 656 -22.03 -29.85 6.42
C VAL A 656 -22.16 -30.43 7.83
N TRP A 657 -21.33 -29.94 8.75
CA TRP A 657 -21.32 -30.28 10.17
C TRP A 657 -21.29 -29.02 11.01
N TYR A 658 -21.84 -29.09 12.22
CA TYR A 658 -21.86 -28.00 13.19
C TYR A 658 -21.09 -28.42 14.42
N ALA A 659 -20.43 -27.47 15.08
CA ALA A 659 -19.80 -27.72 16.37
C ALA A 659 -20.89 -27.87 17.44
N VAL A 660 -20.89 -28.99 18.16
CA VAL A 660 -21.76 -29.23 19.32
C VAL A 660 -20.89 -29.80 20.43
N GLY A 661 -20.59 -28.97 21.43
CA GLY A 661 -19.49 -29.23 22.36
C GLY A 661 -18.17 -29.40 21.61
N ASP A 662 -17.39 -30.42 21.98
CA ASP A 662 -16.10 -30.73 21.38
C ASP A 662 -16.20 -31.70 20.19
N GLN A 663 -17.38 -31.82 19.58
CA GLN A 663 -17.63 -32.74 18.46
C GLN A 663 -18.27 -32.05 17.26
N TRP A 664 -17.83 -32.46 16.07
CA TRP A 664 -18.48 -32.10 14.81
C TRP A 664 -19.70 -32.99 14.58
N GLN A 665 -20.90 -32.44 14.78
CA GLN A 665 -22.16 -33.15 14.50
C GLN A 665 -22.60 -32.91 13.06
N HIS A 666 -22.87 -34.02 12.38
CA HIS A 666 -23.25 -34.02 10.97
C HIS A 666 -24.67 -33.47 10.79
N ARG A 667 -24.87 -32.52 9.87
CA ARG A 667 -26.19 -31.96 9.54
C ARG A 667 -26.73 -32.35 8.17
N ALA A 668 -25.92 -32.25 7.11
CA ALA A 668 -26.38 -32.50 5.74
C ALA A 668 -25.37 -33.26 4.88
N ARG A 669 -25.86 -34.11 3.96
CA ARG A 669 -25.06 -34.82 2.94
C ARG A 669 -25.58 -34.52 1.54
N ARG A 670 -24.67 -34.59 0.56
CA ARG A 670 -24.92 -34.46 -0.87
C ARG A 670 -25.67 -33.17 -1.21
N VAL A 671 -25.26 -32.07 -0.58
CA VAL A 671 -25.93 -30.76 -0.72
C VAL A 671 -25.89 -30.27 -2.17
N GLY A 672 -24.74 -30.37 -2.84
CA GLY A 672 -24.58 -30.05 -4.27
C GLY A 672 -24.63 -28.55 -4.61
N LEU A 673 -24.91 -27.69 -3.63
CA LEU A 673 -24.92 -26.24 -3.78
C LEU A 673 -23.51 -25.68 -3.96
N PRO A 674 -23.34 -24.54 -4.64
CA PRO A 674 -22.06 -23.83 -4.64
C PRO A 674 -21.72 -23.36 -3.21
N LEU A 675 -20.43 -23.21 -2.90
CA LEU A 675 -19.98 -22.78 -1.58
C LEU A 675 -20.48 -21.37 -1.25
N SER A 676 -20.57 -20.49 -2.24
CA SER A 676 -21.09 -19.13 -2.14
C SER A 676 -22.49 -19.04 -1.53
N ALA A 677 -23.36 -20.01 -1.83
CA ALA A 677 -24.73 -20.05 -1.29
C ALA A 677 -24.76 -20.16 0.25
N LEU A 678 -23.71 -20.70 0.89
CA LEU A 678 -23.62 -20.75 2.34
C LEU A 678 -23.33 -19.38 2.97
N PHE A 679 -22.83 -18.40 2.22
CA PHE A 679 -22.52 -17.08 2.77
C PHE A 679 -23.76 -16.19 2.89
N GLU A 680 -24.74 -16.39 2.02
CA GLU A 680 -25.95 -15.56 1.94
C GLU A 680 -27.07 -16.06 2.86
N SER A 681 -27.15 -17.38 3.07
CA SER A 681 -28.22 -18.00 3.83
C SER A 681 -27.74 -19.27 4.52
N ASP A 682 -28.46 -19.72 5.55
CA ASP A 682 -28.30 -21.08 6.07
C ASP A 682 -29.30 -21.98 5.33
N PRO A 683 -28.90 -22.66 4.24
CA PRO A 683 -29.83 -23.43 3.42
C PRO A 683 -30.47 -24.61 4.18
N LEU A 684 -29.98 -24.92 5.39
CA LEU A 684 -30.49 -26.01 6.21
C LEU A 684 -31.59 -25.58 7.18
N VAL A 685 -31.87 -24.28 7.31
CA VAL A 685 -32.96 -23.78 8.16
C VAL A 685 -34.31 -23.84 7.44
N GLU A 686 -34.34 -23.83 6.10
CA GLU A 686 -35.59 -23.86 5.32
C GLU A 686 -36.07 -25.28 4.96
N SER A 687 -35.22 -26.29 5.07
CA SER A 687 -35.57 -27.69 4.79
C SER A 687 -35.71 -28.49 6.08
N ASP A 688 -36.76 -28.21 6.87
CA ASP A 688 -37.26 -29.14 7.87
C ASP A 688 -38.33 -30.04 7.21
N PRO A 689 -38.01 -31.27 6.77
CA PRO A 689 -38.97 -32.16 6.12
C PRO A 689 -39.98 -32.79 7.11
N LEU A 690 -40.09 -32.27 8.33
CA LEU A 690 -41.11 -32.66 9.32
C LEU A 690 -42.26 -31.64 9.45
N ARG A 691 -42.47 -30.81 8.41
CA ARG A 691 -43.76 -30.15 8.16
C ARG A 691 -44.42 -30.64 6.89
#